data_AF-A0A7C3XNC7-F1
#
_entry.id   AF-A0A7C3XNC7-F1
#
_cell.length_a   1.000
_cell.length_b   1.000
_cell.length_c   1.000
_cell.angle_alpha   90.00
_cell.angle_beta   90.00
_cell.angle_gamma   90.00
#
_symmetry.space_group_name_H-M   'P 1'
#
loop_
_entity.id
_entity.type
_entity.pdbx_description
1 polymer ?
#
loop_
_entity_poly.entity_id
_entity_poly.type
_entity_poly.pdbx_seq_one_letter_code
_entity_poly.pdbx_strand_id
1 'polypeptide(L)'
;VITLNNATGTSPLDGKTINIVGAGGTLRITSVEAGAPAFNTGLNLTANGALEHGGPNTDTLSGSIALNGNTLTLRPLAGTMIVSGNIAGGPVVHEGAGTTRLTGLHTGGDVTVNSGTLRLGNHERFESTRTLFVNGGTFDTAGFNQTFEQITMTGGTIDNSAPGFTYLKLRAGGTGGITYSGGATTAYIRGDVDLGGVVRNVVVNHTVATPVDLHIAANLHNGGINVTGGGTMVLGGTSTYSQGTTIVNSTVILDGSTSALGTGSITLDNATLRLGAGLPGRLAGRYWQDNTLSTTDFATLAALNAAYPLSGAGPNGAPIVGPKFVSSVTVFDFNNGFSTTTNPFRFEDPALTFADYIVARWDATIKIDVAGTYTFYTDSDDCSMLYIDGAVVVDNNGNHSRQERSGTVALSAGVHNITIAYYENTGNAGIIASWAGPTFSKTTIPISVFWDSPYLAPSGFATRHPVNVVTSSLIDASAGAVGTNYELGPLTMADGQTLTFNGSGVNLKFLSTSPGEGTTTFAGTGNIFLGRILNANSLPARTISVAGPGAVAFDNSTGDPNELDNLNITVQAGAKLWLVGSDAPGAFNPTARDATQTVGRPLEFQSGATLRISSVDTDSNPSNGMTFVNPLTLLGDLNLEHTSNTVDTFGDSTYGIALPSWRVLSANIAAGTLNIAGAITNPDGGKLVMTGGAGVLRLSGSQDNTLPLETEVNGGTLALAKTGGARAIGDVLIKTGGTVRLEGDEQLKPLISGSPVTIKVEGGTFNTNGYTQTINHLRMTRGTIAAGSPVRGTLNLADPSPGEPSIYVASTSSTVGAVIRSNIALNGIRTFAVHDGTPGEDLRIEGAIYDGAIIKQGAGTMVLTNESPGQFDGGLVLETAGDVNTVKVVATANALGTGPVTLNEYTKLALPGKFGFTGGLIEGRIAAVNDWTTPNPGSTRVLEAVKGNTTSGWGSNETWVYTGQFYDADGFVTFGASIDDSAGVKVDGVWVLGPYTNNSTWTSPLLNIGMGPAGDGWHDFEVRFSNGTGSAGATRYSGFGFGVAGVTDMSGRTWGTPGATTFPTGFEKPVDPGTGVLFRIPDYSSFQSFAGDNKVVVEGNATIDITPALSGIQQTVRLGELEMHPGPVLTVT
;
A
#
# COMPACT_ATOMS: atom_id res chain seq x y z
N VAL A 1 19.78 -13.67 66.86
CA VAL A 1 19.32 -14.85 66.09
C VAL A 1 19.55 -16.10 66.92
N ILE A 2 18.53 -16.94 67.13
CA ILE A 2 18.68 -18.29 67.70
C ILE A 2 18.62 -19.26 66.53
N THR A 3 19.58 -20.19 66.40
CA THR A 3 19.60 -21.15 65.29
C THR A 3 19.28 -22.56 65.79
N LEU A 4 18.31 -23.21 65.15
CA LEU A 4 18.00 -24.62 65.33
C LEU A 4 18.55 -25.40 64.15
N ASN A 5 19.48 -26.30 64.43
CA ASN A 5 20.03 -27.22 63.45
C ASN A 5 19.38 -28.59 63.64
N ASN A 6 18.82 -29.19 62.59
CA ASN A 6 18.29 -30.55 62.64
C ASN A 6 19.14 -31.53 61.81
N ALA A 7 19.37 -32.70 62.37
CA ALA A 7 20.00 -33.86 61.74
C ALA A 7 19.05 -35.07 61.87
N THR A 8 19.46 -36.29 61.50
CA THR A 8 18.61 -37.49 61.57
C THR A 8 18.22 -37.87 63.02
N GLY A 9 17.12 -37.30 63.54
CA GLY A 9 16.58 -37.59 64.88
C GLY A 9 15.44 -36.65 65.32
N THR A 10 14.77 -36.95 66.45
CA THR A 10 13.74 -36.09 67.05
C THR A 10 14.38 -34.97 67.90
N SER A 11 13.93 -33.73 67.71
CA SER A 11 14.44 -32.56 68.47
C SER A 11 13.94 -32.56 69.92
N PRO A 12 14.75 -32.22 70.94
CA PRO A 12 14.27 -32.04 72.32
C PRO A 12 13.29 -30.85 72.47
N LEU A 13 13.17 -30.00 71.45
CA LEU A 13 12.21 -28.91 71.38
C LEU A 13 10.90 -29.30 70.68
N ASP A 14 10.74 -30.57 70.31
CA ASP A 14 9.51 -31.10 69.75
C ASP A 14 8.33 -30.88 70.71
N GLY A 15 7.24 -30.30 70.18
CA GLY A 15 6.04 -29.91 70.91
C GLY A 15 6.20 -28.70 71.85
N LYS A 16 7.39 -28.09 71.95
CA LYS A 16 7.62 -26.88 72.77
C LYS A 16 7.28 -25.61 72.00
N THR A 17 7.11 -24.51 72.71
CA THR A 17 6.91 -23.16 72.12
C THR A 17 8.09 -22.26 72.47
N ILE A 18 8.65 -21.58 71.46
CA ILE A 18 9.69 -20.56 71.63
C ILE A 18 9.03 -19.19 71.70
N ASN A 19 9.30 -18.44 72.77
CA ASN A 19 8.82 -17.07 72.93
C ASN A 19 9.87 -16.08 72.38
N ILE A 20 9.52 -15.27 71.38
CA ILE A 20 10.32 -14.13 70.92
C ILE A 20 9.83 -12.88 71.66
N VAL A 21 10.69 -12.35 72.53
CA VAL A 21 10.37 -11.25 73.48
C VAL A 21 10.97 -9.89 73.14
N GLY A 22 11.89 -9.80 72.18
CA GLY A 22 12.52 -8.54 71.76
C GLY A 22 12.26 -8.22 70.28
N ALA A 23 12.14 -6.93 69.97
CA ALA A 23 11.97 -6.46 68.59
C ALA A 23 13.16 -6.88 67.72
N GLY A 24 12.86 -7.43 66.53
CA GLY A 24 13.88 -7.96 65.61
C GLY A 24 14.44 -9.32 66.03
N GLY A 25 13.88 -9.97 67.04
CA GLY A 25 14.26 -11.32 67.42
C GLY A 25 14.04 -12.31 66.27
N THR A 26 15.04 -13.14 65.98
CA THR A 26 15.02 -14.08 64.85
C THR A 26 15.23 -15.50 65.31
N LEU A 27 14.36 -16.41 64.88
CA LEU A 27 14.59 -17.85 64.91
C LEU A 27 15.07 -18.29 63.53
N ARG A 28 16.24 -18.91 63.42
CA ARG A 28 16.77 -19.50 62.19
C ARG A 28 16.64 -21.01 62.27
N ILE A 29 16.10 -21.64 61.23
CA ILE A 29 16.09 -23.11 61.07
C ILE A 29 17.03 -23.51 59.93
N THR A 30 17.75 -24.61 60.11
CA THR A 30 18.56 -25.20 59.05
C THR A 30 18.71 -26.71 59.25
N SER A 31 18.64 -27.50 58.18
CA SER A 31 19.02 -28.91 58.19
C SER A 31 20.41 -29.15 57.60
N VAL A 32 21.12 -30.10 58.20
CA VAL A 32 22.45 -30.51 57.73
C VAL A 32 22.36 -31.50 56.55
N GLU A 33 21.24 -32.24 56.44
CA GLU A 33 20.99 -33.26 55.42
C GLU A 33 19.64 -33.05 54.72
N ALA A 34 19.55 -33.40 53.44
CA ALA A 34 18.29 -33.39 52.70
C ALA A 34 17.30 -34.41 53.27
N GLY A 35 16.05 -33.99 53.51
CA GLY A 35 15.00 -34.87 54.06
C GLY A 35 14.96 -34.96 55.59
N ALA A 36 15.63 -34.06 56.32
CA ALA A 36 15.52 -33.96 57.77
C ALA A 36 14.05 -33.80 58.24
N PRO A 37 13.69 -34.32 59.42
CA PRO A 37 12.31 -34.24 59.92
C PRO A 37 11.91 -32.79 60.22
N ALA A 38 10.59 -32.53 60.18
CA ALA A 38 10.03 -31.21 60.47
C ALA A 38 10.38 -30.72 61.88
N PHE A 39 10.66 -29.43 62.01
CA PHE A 39 10.74 -28.72 63.27
C PHE A 39 9.33 -28.56 63.84
N ASN A 40 8.91 -29.47 64.72
CA ASN A 40 7.61 -29.41 65.38
C ASN A 40 7.64 -28.55 66.66
N THR A 41 8.18 -27.34 66.54
CA THR A 41 8.29 -26.36 67.62
C THR A 41 7.42 -25.17 67.29
N GLY A 42 6.55 -24.77 68.22
CA GLY A 42 5.70 -23.59 68.10
C GLY A 42 6.47 -22.29 68.32
N LEU A 43 5.89 -21.18 67.86
CA LEU A 43 6.48 -19.85 67.96
C LEU A 43 5.47 -18.87 68.54
N ASN A 44 5.87 -18.04 69.50
CA ASN A 44 5.01 -17.04 70.12
C ASN A 44 5.74 -15.68 70.14
N LEU A 45 5.23 -14.69 69.41
CA LEU A 45 5.81 -13.35 69.32
C LEU A 45 5.12 -12.40 70.29
N THR A 46 5.91 -11.73 71.12
CA THR A 46 5.45 -10.60 71.96
C THR A 46 6.02 -9.26 71.47
N ALA A 47 6.84 -9.29 70.41
CA ALA A 47 7.32 -8.16 69.62
C ALA A 47 7.53 -8.61 68.16
N ASN A 48 7.69 -7.68 67.22
CA ASN A 48 8.02 -8.00 65.81
C ASN A 48 9.26 -8.90 65.73
N GLY A 49 9.19 -9.96 64.93
CA GLY A 49 10.25 -10.98 64.86
C GLY A 49 10.36 -11.63 63.48
N ALA A 50 11.36 -12.49 63.30
CA ALA A 50 11.62 -13.16 62.04
C ALA A 50 11.84 -14.67 62.21
N LEU A 51 11.41 -15.42 61.18
CA LEU A 51 11.75 -16.83 60.97
C LEU A 51 12.65 -16.91 59.73
N GLU A 52 13.88 -17.36 59.90
CA GLU A 52 14.89 -17.39 58.85
C GLU A 52 15.24 -18.83 58.46
N HIS A 53 15.50 -19.08 57.18
CA HIS A 53 16.01 -20.36 56.68
C HIS A 53 17.40 -20.17 56.07
N GLY A 54 18.39 -20.89 56.60
CA GLY A 54 19.81 -20.62 56.36
C GLY A 54 20.55 -21.56 55.41
N GLY A 55 19.90 -22.58 54.86
CA GLY A 55 20.55 -23.66 54.11
C GLY A 55 20.00 -23.86 52.68
N PRO A 56 20.64 -24.72 51.86
CA PRO A 56 20.14 -25.08 50.53
C PRO A 56 19.02 -26.14 50.57
N ASN A 57 18.88 -26.85 51.70
CA ASN A 57 17.91 -27.92 51.88
C ASN A 57 16.47 -27.39 52.04
N THR A 58 15.49 -28.28 51.98
CA THR A 58 14.09 -27.91 52.29
C THR A 58 13.79 -28.21 53.75
N ASP A 59 13.43 -27.18 54.52
CA ASP A 59 13.14 -27.29 55.96
C ASP A 59 11.66 -27.01 56.25
N THR A 60 11.03 -27.81 57.12
CA THR A 60 9.61 -27.65 57.48
C THR A 60 9.45 -27.25 58.94
N LEU A 61 8.71 -26.17 59.22
CA LEU A 61 8.26 -25.80 60.57
C LEU A 61 6.77 -26.15 60.72
N SER A 62 6.44 -27.05 61.65
CA SER A 62 5.07 -27.58 61.82
C SER A 62 4.33 -27.12 63.08
N GLY A 63 5.02 -26.51 64.04
CA GLY A 63 4.38 -25.99 65.25
C GLY A 63 3.57 -24.70 65.00
N SER A 64 2.51 -24.49 65.79
CA SER A 64 1.67 -23.28 65.69
C SER A 64 2.44 -21.99 65.99
N ILE A 65 2.10 -20.92 65.28
CA ILE A 65 2.73 -19.61 65.38
C ILE A 65 1.71 -18.56 65.84
N ALA A 66 1.87 -18.04 67.06
CA ALA A 66 1.05 -16.96 67.61
C ALA A 66 1.79 -15.62 67.51
N LEU A 67 1.15 -14.63 66.90
CA LEU A 67 1.76 -13.32 66.62
C LEU A 67 1.36 -12.22 67.60
N ASN A 68 0.21 -12.35 68.28
CA ASN A 68 -0.29 -11.41 69.29
C ASN A 68 -0.26 -9.92 68.85
N GLY A 69 -0.64 -9.65 67.61
CA GLY A 69 -0.65 -8.32 66.99
C GLY A 69 0.67 -7.91 66.32
N ASN A 70 1.73 -8.69 66.47
CA ASN A 70 3.06 -8.38 65.92
C ASN A 70 3.25 -8.91 64.50
N THR A 71 4.26 -8.37 63.81
CA THR A 71 4.66 -8.80 62.46
C THR A 71 5.64 -9.96 62.52
N LEU A 72 5.40 -11.01 61.72
CA LEU A 72 6.38 -12.06 61.45
C LEU A 72 7.02 -11.84 60.07
N THR A 73 8.35 -11.71 60.04
CA THR A 73 9.09 -11.75 58.77
C THR A 73 9.60 -13.16 58.47
N LEU A 74 9.14 -13.77 57.39
CA LEU A 74 9.66 -15.00 56.81
C LEU A 74 10.86 -14.65 55.92
N ARG A 75 12.05 -15.17 56.25
CA ARG A 75 13.32 -14.83 55.62
C ARG A 75 14.09 -16.05 55.12
N PRO A 76 13.66 -16.73 54.04
CA PRO A 76 14.50 -17.75 53.40
C PRO A 76 15.69 -17.09 52.69
N LEU A 77 16.90 -17.28 53.20
CA LEU A 77 18.12 -16.74 52.58
C LEU A 77 18.46 -17.48 51.27
N ALA A 78 18.20 -18.79 51.22
CA ALA A 78 18.31 -19.67 50.07
C ALA A 78 17.34 -20.86 50.24
N GLY A 79 17.19 -21.71 49.21
CA GLY A 79 16.40 -22.95 49.30
C GLY A 79 14.90 -22.72 49.56
N THR A 80 14.23 -23.74 50.11
CA THR A 80 12.77 -23.70 50.39
C THR A 80 12.48 -23.91 51.88
N MET A 81 11.74 -22.98 52.48
CA MET A 81 11.17 -23.12 53.83
C MET A 81 9.69 -23.47 53.74
N ILE A 82 9.25 -24.58 54.33
CA ILE A 82 7.84 -24.94 54.43
C ILE A 82 7.30 -24.52 55.80
N VAL A 83 6.23 -23.75 55.84
CA VAL A 83 5.51 -23.41 57.09
C VAL A 83 4.18 -24.13 57.08
N SER A 84 4.09 -25.22 57.85
CA SER A 84 2.87 -26.04 57.95
C SER A 84 2.07 -25.80 59.22
N GLY A 85 2.67 -25.17 60.23
CA GLY A 85 1.95 -24.69 61.40
C GLY A 85 1.02 -23.52 61.07
N ASN A 86 -0.11 -23.43 61.77
CA ASN A 86 -1.03 -22.30 61.61
C ASN A 86 -0.39 -21.02 62.17
N ILE A 87 -0.53 -19.90 61.46
CA ILE A 87 -0.07 -18.57 61.86
C ILE A 87 -1.30 -17.77 62.29
N ALA A 88 -1.32 -17.17 63.48
CA ALA A 88 -2.50 -16.45 63.96
C ALA A 88 -2.16 -15.11 64.63
N GLY A 89 -3.03 -14.12 64.42
CA GLY A 89 -3.09 -12.91 65.22
C GLY A 89 -2.20 -11.73 64.79
N GLY A 90 -1.63 -11.72 63.58
CA GLY A 90 -0.78 -10.61 63.11
C GLY A 90 -0.34 -10.74 61.64
N PRO A 91 0.26 -9.69 61.04
CA PRO A 91 0.67 -9.69 59.64
C PRO A 91 1.93 -10.52 59.37
N VAL A 92 2.10 -10.92 58.10
CA VAL A 92 3.25 -11.70 57.62
C VAL A 92 3.96 -10.94 56.51
N VAL A 93 5.29 -10.87 56.59
CA VAL A 93 6.16 -10.25 55.57
C VAL A 93 7.13 -11.31 55.03
N HIS A 94 7.28 -11.42 53.72
CA HIS A 94 8.26 -12.30 53.08
C HIS A 94 9.44 -11.48 52.52
N GLU A 95 10.65 -11.86 52.91
CA GLU A 95 11.91 -11.27 52.43
C GLU A 95 12.97 -12.37 52.24
N GLY A 96 14.15 -12.02 51.70
CA GLY A 96 15.17 -13.01 51.32
C GLY A 96 15.00 -13.51 49.89
N ALA A 97 15.99 -14.24 49.37
CA ALA A 97 16.05 -14.67 47.98
C ALA A 97 15.40 -16.06 47.73
N GLY A 98 15.16 -16.83 48.79
CA GLY A 98 14.59 -18.17 48.70
C GLY A 98 13.06 -18.21 48.65
N THR A 99 12.51 -19.42 48.78
CA THR A 99 11.07 -19.68 48.70
C THR A 99 10.51 -20.02 50.07
N THR A 100 9.39 -19.42 50.47
CA THR A 100 8.55 -19.93 51.56
C THR A 100 7.31 -20.58 51.01
N ARG A 101 7.10 -21.88 51.27
CA ARG A 101 5.87 -22.60 50.93
C ARG A 101 4.93 -22.69 52.15
N LEU A 102 3.79 -22.02 52.10
CA LEU A 102 2.83 -21.96 53.21
C LEU A 102 1.74 -23.02 53.05
N THR A 103 1.75 -24.05 53.89
CA THR A 103 0.68 -25.07 53.94
C THR A 103 -0.25 -24.86 55.13
N GLY A 104 0.22 -24.24 56.22
CA GLY A 104 -0.59 -23.87 57.39
C GLY A 104 -1.54 -22.72 57.11
N LEU A 105 -2.65 -22.64 57.85
CA LEU A 105 -3.60 -21.54 57.73
C LEU A 105 -3.07 -20.28 58.42
N HIS A 106 -3.19 -19.12 57.79
CA HIS A 106 -2.89 -17.81 58.36
C HIS A 106 -4.19 -17.05 58.69
N THR A 107 -4.48 -16.90 59.98
CA THR A 107 -5.64 -16.17 60.51
C THR A 107 -5.20 -14.89 61.23
N GLY A 108 -4.97 -13.83 60.47
CA GLY A 108 -4.80 -12.47 61.00
C GLY A 108 -3.92 -11.56 60.14
N GLY A 109 -4.15 -10.25 60.15
CA GLY A 109 -3.29 -9.25 59.49
C GLY A 109 -3.11 -9.41 57.96
N ASP A 110 -2.39 -8.47 57.37
CA ASP A 110 -2.10 -8.45 55.93
C ASP A 110 -0.83 -9.25 55.58
N VAL A 111 -0.64 -9.51 54.28
CA VAL A 111 0.48 -10.27 53.73
C VAL A 111 1.32 -9.37 52.86
N THR A 112 2.64 -9.36 53.05
CA THR A 112 3.57 -8.57 52.24
C THR A 112 4.66 -9.45 51.64
N VAL A 113 5.00 -9.24 50.37
CA VAL A 113 6.13 -9.85 49.68
C VAL A 113 7.06 -8.74 49.20
N ASN A 114 8.27 -8.67 49.78
CA ASN A 114 9.28 -7.68 49.40
C ASN A 114 10.35 -8.27 48.46
N SER A 115 10.68 -9.55 48.61
CA SER A 115 11.66 -10.27 47.76
C SER A 115 11.47 -11.78 47.84
N GLY A 116 12.12 -12.56 46.97
CA GLY A 116 12.02 -14.03 46.96
C GLY A 116 10.61 -14.51 46.60
N THR A 117 10.27 -15.76 46.90
CA THR A 117 8.98 -16.35 46.51
C THR A 117 8.15 -16.78 47.72
N LEU A 118 6.98 -16.18 47.92
CA LEU A 118 5.96 -16.70 48.84
C LEU A 118 4.99 -17.58 48.05
N ARG A 119 5.06 -18.90 48.25
CA ARG A 119 4.31 -19.91 47.50
C ARG A 119 3.21 -20.54 48.35
N LEU A 120 2.01 -20.72 47.81
CA LEU A 120 0.95 -21.47 48.47
C LEU A 120 1.22 -22.97 48.44
N GLY A 121 0.78 -23.66 49.50
CA GLY A 121 0.82 -25.12 49.59
C GLY A 121 -0.56 -25.77 49.73
N ASN A 122 -1.65 -24.99 49.82
CA ASN A 122 -3.04 -25.45 49.87
C ASN A 122 -3.99 -24.26 49.56
N HIS A 123 -5.28 -24.50 49.37
CA HIS A 123 -6.30 -23.48 49.10
C HIS A 123 -6.53 -22.53 50.29
N GLU A 124 -6.80 -21.25 50.02
CA GLU A 124 -7.29 -20.28 51.01
C GLU A 124 -6.44 -20.28 52.30
N ARG A 125 -5.13 -20.05 52.15
CA ARG A 125 -4.22 -19.95 53.30
C ARG A 125 -4.35 -18.62 54.03
N PHE A 126 -4.80 -17.59 53.35
CA PHE A 126 -5.02 -16.26 53.91
C PHE A 126 -6.51 -15.95 54.01
N GLU A 127 -6.90 -15.16 55.01
CA GLU A 127 -8.27 -14.68 55.15
C GLU A 127 -8.68 -13.76 53.98
N SER A 128 -9.90 -13.92 53.47
CA SER A 128 -10.38 -13.20 52.30
C SER A 128 -10.59 -11.69 52.50
N THR A 129 -10.56 -11.19 53.74
CA THR A 129 -10.69 -9.77 54.08
C THR A 129 -9.36 -9.02 54.09
N ARG A 130 -8.25 -9.70 53.78
CA ARG A 130 -6.90 -9.16 53.90
C ARG A 130 -6.41 -8.55 52.60
N THR A 131 -5.39 -7.71 52.74
CA THR A 131 -4.66 -7.12 51.62
C THR A 131 -3.39 -7.91 51.34
N LEU A 132 -3.14 -8.19 50.07
CA LEU A 132 -1.84 -8.67 49.58
C LEU A 132 -1.00 -7.49 49.09
N PHE A 133 0.17 -7.28 49.69
CA PHE A 133 1.17 -6.32 49.25
C PHE A 133 2.30 -7.04 48.50
N VAL A 134 2.58 -6.65 47.26
CA VAL A 134 3.72 -7.15 46.47
C VAL A 134 4.61 -5.97 46.11
N ASN A 135 5.64 -5.75 46.93
CA ASN A 135 6.61 -4.68 46.72
C ASN A 135 7.79 -5.11 45.84
N GLY A 136 8.01 -6.42 45.77
CA GLY A 136 9.02 -7.09 44.98
C GLY A 136 8.86 -8.61 45.11
N GLY A 137 9.77 -9.39 44.54
CA GLY A 137 9.68 -10.86 44.59
C GLY A 137 8.44 -11.43 43.89
N THR A 138 7.99 -12.60 44.32
CA THR A 138 6.89 -13.35 43.71
C THR A 138 5.90 -13.88 44.76
N PHE A 139 4.61 -13.57 44.59
CA PHE A 139 3.53 -14.33 45.23
C PHE A 139 3.02 -15.40 44.28
N ASP A 140 3.20 -16.66 44.63
CA ASP A 140 2.95 -17.80 43.76
C ASP A 140 1.81 -18.66 44.31
N THR A 141 0.70 -18.75 43.60
CA THR A 141 -0.46 -19.52 44.07
C THR A 141 -0.27 -21.03 43.89
N ALA A 142 0.72 -21.46 43.12
CA ALA A 142 1.05 -22.87 42.92
C ALA A 142 -0.11 -23.75 42.42
N GLY A 143 -1.11 -23.16 41.77
CA GLY A 143 -2.32 -23.87 41.32
C GLY A 143 -3.37 -24.04 42.42
N PHE A 144 -3.33 -23.21 43.47
CA PHE A 144 -4.33 -23.17 44.52
C PHE A 144 -5.12 -21.85 44.48
N ASN A 145 -6.45 -21.92 44.64
CA ASN A 145 -7.29 -20.75 44.88
C ASN A 145 -6.89 -20.00 46.16
N GLN A 146 -6.86 -18.68 46.04
CA GLN A 146 -6.73 -17.76 47.16
C GLN A 146 -7.57 -16.52 46.92
N THR A 147 -8.32 -16.11 47.94
CA THR A 147 -9.15 -14.91 47.91
C THR A 147 -8.53 -13.79 48.75
N PHE A 148 -8.51 -12.56 48.24
CA PHE A 148 -8.13 -11.35 48.97
C PHE A 148 -9.18 -10.25 48.79
N GLU A 149 -9.22 -9.28 49.72
CA GLU A 149 -10.08 -8.09 49.57
C GLU A 149 -9.43 -7.15 48.56
N GLN A 150 -8.12 -6.93 48.67
CA GLN A 150 -7.36 -5.98 47.88
C GLN A 150 -5.96 -6.51 47.55
N ILE A 151 -5.44 -6.13 46.39
CA ILE A 151 -4.07 -6.35 45.97
C ILE A 151 -3.40 -5.00 45.78
N THR A 152 -2.26 -4.79 46.42
CA THR A 152 -1.44 -3.58 46.27
C THR A 152 -0.03 -3.96 45.83
N MET A 153 0.50 -3.28 44.83
CA MET A 153 1.80 -3.54 44.25
C MET A 153 2.63 -2.26 44.16
N THR A 154 3.95 -2.38 44.34
CA THR A 154 4.95 -1.38 43.90
C THR A 154 5.96 -1.99 42.91
N GLY A 155 5.89 -3.30 42.67
CA GLY A 155 6.73 -4.04 41.74
C GLY A 155 6.44 -5.54 41.84
N GLY A 156 7.40 -6.38 41.49
CA GLY A 156 7.30 -7.83 41.69
C GLY A 156 6.30 -8.54 40.79
N THR A 157 5.98 -9.79 41.12
CA THR A 157 5.13 -10.67 40.31
C THR A 157 4.11 -11.40 41.17
N ILE A 158 2.87 -11.47 40.70
CA ILE A 158 1.90 -12.46 41.14
C ILE A 158 1.85 -13.53 40.05
N ASP A 159 2.12 -14.78 40.43
CA ASP A 159 2.14 -15.91 39.53
C ASP A 159 1.10 -16.95 39.96
N ASN A 160 0.11 -17.17 39.11
CA ASN A 160 -0.89 -18.22 39.24
C ASN A 160 -1.07 -18.98 37.92
N SER A 161 0.00 -19.09 37.14
CA SER A 161 0.03 -19.75 35.83
C SER A 161 0.15 -21.29 35.90
N ALA A 162 0.12 -21.88 37.10
CA ALA A 162 0.24 -23.32 37.26
C ALA A 162 -0.95 -24.08 36.62
N PRO A 163 -0.74 -25.28 36.03
CA PRO A 163 -1.80 -26.02 35.35
C PRO A 163 -2.97 -26.40 36.27
N GLY A 164 -4.19 -26.03 35.86
CA GLY A 164 -5.44 -26.27 36.58
C GLY A 164 -6.22 -24.97 36.82
N PHE A 165 -7.52 -24.95 36.48
CA PHE A 165 -8.40 -23.77 36.60
C PHE A 165 -8.52 -23.28 38.04
N THR A 166 -7.56 -22.46 38.48
CA THR A 166 -7.52 -21.89 39.82
C THR A 166 -7.24 -20.41 39.75
N TYR A 167 -7.98 -19.65 40.53
CA TYR A 167 -8.04 -18.22 40.46
C TYR A 167 -7.38 -17.60 41.68
N LEU A 168 -6.58 -16.58 41.45
CA LEU A 168 -6.52 -15.50 42.42
C LEU A 168 -7.85 -14.76 42.38
N LYS A 169 -8.54 -14.64 43.53
CA LYS A 169 -9.89 -14.08 43.60
C LYS A 169 -9.89 -12.77 44.37
N LEU A 170 -10.64 -11.80 43.86
CA LEU A 170 -11.07 -10.66 44.65
C LEU A 170 -12.39 -10.99 45.35
N ARG A 171 -12.48 -10.71 46.65
CA ARG A 171 -13.59 -11.12 47.52
C ARG A 171 -14.94 -10.62 46.99
N ALA A 172 -15.85 -11.55 46.72
CA ALA A 172 -17.23 -11.23 46.32
C ALA A 172 -17.95 -10.42 47.42
N GLY A 173 -18.62 -9.33 47.03
CA GLY A 173 -19.26 -8.38 47.96
C GLY A 173 -18.31 -7.42 48.68
N GLY A 174 -16.99 -7.54 48.49
CA GLY A 174 -15.99 -6.57 48.91
C GLY A 174 -15.88 -5.38 47.95
N THR A 175 -15.20 -4.31 48.37
CA THR A 175 -14.96 -3.09 47.55
C THR A 175 -13.52 -2.97 47.07
N GLY A 176 -12.61 -3.81 47.57
CA GLY A 176 -11.20 -3.77 47.19
C GLY A 176 -10.95 -4.16 45.72
N GLY A 177 -9.80 -3.75 45.21
CA GLY A 177 -9.39 -3.91 43.82
C GLY A 177 -7.89 -4.16 43.68
N ILE A 178 -7.33 -3.76 42.55
CA ILE A 178 -5.89 -3.85 42.28
C ILE A 178 -5.33 -2.43 42.32
N THR A 179 -4.22 -2.21 43.03
CA THR A 179 -3.57 -0.90 43.11
C THR A 179 -2.07 -1.05 42.86
N TYR A 180 -1.56 -0.48 41.78
CA TYR A 180 -0.15 -0.16 41.64
C TYR A 180 0.09 1.24 42.21
N SER A 181 0.92 1.32 43.25
CA SER A 181 1.12 2.54 44.04
C SER A 181 2.34 3.37 43.61
N GLY A 182 2.94 3.04 42.46
CA GLY A 182 4.03 3.80 41.86
C GLY A 182 5.42 3.44 42.41
N GLY A 183 5.98 2.32 41.95
CA GLY A 183 7.37 1.96 42.22
C GLY A 183 8.31 2.15 41.03
N ALA A 184 9.57 1.73 41.19
CA ALA A 184 10.61 1.92 40.18
C ALA A 184 10.59 0.88 39.05
N THR A 185 9.73 -0.14 39.14
CA THR A 185 9.70 -1.29 38.24
C THR A 185 8.27 -1.68 37.91
N THR A 186 8.03 -2.17 36.70
CA THR A 186 6.75 -2.75 36.30
C THR A 186 6.32 -3.88 37.23
N ALA A 187 5.05 -3.86 37.65
CA ALA A 187 4.41 -4.96 38.37
C ALA A 187 3.78 -5.96 37.38
N TYR A 188 3.85 -7.25 37.68
CA TYR A 188 3.31 -8.31 36.81
C TYR A 188 2.25 -9.15 37.53
N ILE A 189 1.14 -9.43 36.85
CA ILE A 189 0.15 -10.44 37.26
C ILE A 189 0.00 -11.46 36.13
N ARG A 190 0.26 -12.74 36.43
CA ARG A 190 0.29 -13.84 35.46
C ARG A 190 -0.65 -14.96 35.90
N GLY A 191 -1.55 -15.39 35.02
CA GLY A 191 -2.56 -16.43 35.32
C GLY A 191 -3.90 -15.84 35.77
N ASP A 192 -4.97 -16.61 35.70
CA ASP A 192 -6.36 -16.12 35.77
C ASP A 192 -6.76 -15.40 37.07
N VAL A 193 -7.47 -14.26 36.95
CA VAL A 193 -8.01 -13.51 38.09
C VAL A 193 -9.54 -13.44 38.01
N ASP A 194 -10.21 -13.84 39.09
CA ASP A 194 -11.66 -13.69 39.27
C ASP A 194 -11.95 -12.35 39.98
N LEU A 195 -12.70 -11.46 39.31
CA LEU A 195 -13.04 -10.13 39.82
C LEU A 195 -14.17 -10.16 40.85
N GLY A 196 -14.78 -11.31 41.12
CA GLY A 196 -15.75 -11.48 42.21
C GLY A 196 -17.15 -10.93 41.90
N GLY A 197 -17.52 -10.80 40.63
CA GLY A 197 -18.86 -10.48 40.15
C GLY A 197 -19.24 -9.00 40.13
N VAL A 198 -18.28 -8.08 40.29
CA VAL A 198 -18.50 -6.62 40.30
C VAL A 198 -17.46 -5.90 39.46
N VAL A 199 -17.68 -4.61 39.17
CA VAL A 199 -16.66 -3.73 38.61
C VAL A 199 -15.61 -3.40 39.67
N ARG A 200 -14.33 -3.69 39.38
CA ARG A 200 -13.19 -3.48 40.27
C ARG A 200 -12.36 -2.28 39.84
N ASN A 201 -11.96 -1.45 40.80
CA ASN A 201 -10.99 -0.41 40.53
C ASN A 201 -9.60 -1.02 40.32
N VAL A 202 -8.94 -0.60 39.26
CA VAL A 202 -7.53 -0.88 38.98
C VAL A 202 -6.81 0.47 38.97
N VAL A 203 -6.21 0.83 40.09
CA VAL A 203 -5.52 2.12 40.25
C VAL A 203 -4.07 1.93 39.86
N VAL A 204 -3.60 2.61 38.82
CA VAL A 204 -2.25 2.53 38.30
C VAL A 204 -1.59 3.89 38.44
N ASN A 205 -0.95 4.14 39.58
CA ASN A 205 -0.28 5.41 39.85
C ASN A 205 1.11 5.43 39.21
N HIS A 206 1.43 6.53 38.54
CA HIS A 206 2.75 6.77 37.96
C HIS A 206 3.56 7.72 38.84
N THR A 207 4.74 7.30 39.31
CA THR A 207 5.60 8.11 40.20
C THR A 207 7.02 8.33 39.64
N VAL A 208 7.44 7.53 38.66
CA VAL A 208 8.72 7.65 37.93
C VAL A 208 8.52 7.20 36.48
N ALA A 209 9.35 7.67 35.54
CA ALA A 209 9.21 7.43 34.11
C ALA A 209 9.49 5.95 33.68
N THR A 210 8.61 5.03 34.07
CA THR A 210 8.51 3.67 33.52
C THR A 210 7.60 3.66 32.29
N PRO A 211 7.97 2.98 31.19
CA PRO A 211 7.10 2.91 30.00
C PRO A 211 5.80 2.12 30.22
N VAL A 212 5.80 1.19 31.18
CA VAL A 212 4.64 0.39 31.62
C VAL A 212 4.70 0.24 33.14
N ASP A 213 3.60 0.54 33.82
CA ASP A 213 3.51 0.51 35.28
C ASP A 213 3.00 -0.84 35.79
N LEU A 214 1.93 -1.35 35.17
CA LEU A 214 1.29 -2.62 35.52
C LEU A 214 1.02 -3.46 34.27
N HIS A 215 1.50 -4.70 34.26
CA HIS A 215 1.22 -5.67 33.20
C HIS A 215 0.38 -6.83 33.75
N ILE A 216 -0.86 -6.91 33.31
CA ILE A 216 -1.76 -8.02 33.58
C ILE A 216 -1.80 -8.92 32.35
N ALA A 217 -0.99 -9.98 32.38
CA ALA A 217 -1.03 -11.06 31.38
C ALA A 217 -2.13 -12.10 31.71
N ALA A 218 -2.74 -11.99 32.89
CA ALA A 218 -3.85 -12.79 33.36
C ALA A 218 -5.11 -12.66 32.49
N ASN A 219 -5.88 -13.75 32.36
CA ASN A 219 -7.27 -13.65 31.96
C ASN A 219 -8.08 -13.08 33.12
N LEU A 220 -8.91 -12.07 32.83
CA LEU A 220 -9.82 -11.50 33.83
C LEU A 220 -11.24 -12.06 33.64
N HIS A 221 -11.87 -12.50 34.73
CA HIS A 221 -13.19 -13.13 34.71
C HIS A 221 -14.17 -12.46 35.66
N ASN A 222 -15.48 -12.68 35.41
CA ASN A 222 -16.57 -12.46 36.37
C ASN A 222 -16.59 -11.05 37.01
N GLY A 223 -16.98 -10.03 36.24
CA GLY A 223 -17.07 -8.65 36.73
C GLY A 223 -16.85 -7.61 35.64
N GLY A 224 -16.12 -6.54 35.98
CA GLY A 224 -15.60 -5.52 35.07
C GLY A 224 -14.44 -4.76 35.71
N ILE A 225 -13.80 -3.85 34.98
CA ILE A 225 -12.67 -3.07 35.50
C ILE A 225 -12.84 -1.57 35.28
N ASN A 226 -12.37 -0.77 36.24
CA ASN A 226 -12.30 0.68 36.17
C ASN A 226 -10.85 1.13 36.42
N VAL A 227 -10.14 1.46 35.34
CA VAL A 227 -8.71 1.81 35.35
C VAL A 227 -8.54 3.30 35.59
N THR A 228 -7.78 3.66 36.63
CA THR A 228 -7.52 5.05 37.04
C THR A 228 -6.05 5.25 37.44
N GLY A 229 -5.63 6.47 37.81
CA GLY A 229 -4.32 6.70 38.45
C GLY A 229 -3.24 7.37 37.58
N GLY A 230 -3.48 7.61 36.29
CA GLY A 230 -2.51 8.34 35.44
C GLY A 230 -1.49 7.47 34.72
N GLY A 231 -1.29 6.23 35.19
CA GLY A 231 -0.27 5.33 34.66
C GLY A 231 -0.68 4.54 33.43
N THR A 232 0.27 3.73 32.96
CA THR A 232 0.14 2.86 31.79
C THR A 232 -0.05 1.41 32.23
N MET A 233 -1.19 0.83 31.85
CA MET A 233 -1.51 -0.58 32.08
C MET A 233 -1.48 -1.37 30.78
N VAL A 234 -0.93 -2.59 30.81
CA VAL A 234 -0.98 -3.55 29.71
C VAL A 234 -1.95 -4.68 30.05
N LEU A 235 -2.85 -5.00 29.13
CA LEU A 235 -3.75 -6.15 29.19
C LEU A 235 -3.41 -7.14 28.07
N GLY A 236 -2.97 -8.34 28.44
CA GLY A 236 -2.61 -9.40 27.50
C GLY A 236 -3.49 -10.65 27.53
N GLY A 237 -4.30 -10.84 28.58
CA GLY A 237 -5.12 -12.05 28.71
C GLY A 237 -6.33 -12.12 27.76
N THR A 238 -6.87 -13.31 27.56
CA THR A 238 -8.18 -13.56 26.95
C THR A 238 -9.28 -13.44 28.01
N SER A 239 -9.65 -12.20 28.34
CA SER A 239 -10.62 -11.91 29.40
C SER A 239 -12.07 -12.25 28.98
N THR A 240 -12.90 -12.64 29.94
CA THR A 240 -14.32 -12.99 29.72
C THR A 240 -15.31 -12.21 30.59
N TYR A 241 -14.84 -11.26 31.39
CA TYR A 241 -15.71 -10.40 32.18
C TYR A 241 -16.66 -9.57 31.28
N SER A 242 -17.85 -9.23 31.79
CA SER A 242 -18.96 -8.72 30.96
C SER A 242 -19.54 -7.37 31.41
N GLN A 243 -19.17 -6.86 32.59
CA GLN A 243 -19.67 -5.57 33.09
C GLN A 243 -18.92 -4.36 32.51
N GLY A 244 -17.95 -4.59 31.62
CA GLY A 244 -17.26 -3.55 30.85
C GLY A 244 -15.91 -3.10 31.42
N THR A 245 -15.27 -2.23 30.65
CA THR A 245 -13.97 -1.62 30.94
C THR A 245 -14.11 -0.11 30.89
N THR A 246 -13.86 0.57 32.00
CA THR A 246 -13.76 2.03 32.07
C THR A 246 -12.31 2.45 32.22
N ILE A 247 -11.87 3.44 31.46
CA ILE A 247 -10.53 4.01 31.53
C ILE A 247 -10.66 5.49 31.83
N VAL A 248 -10.05 5.96 32.92
CA VAL A 248 -10.14 7.34 33.38
C VAL A 248 -8.75 7.93 33.58
N ASN A 249 -8.42 9.01 32.85
CA ASN A 249 -7.13 9.71 32.94
C ASN A 249 -5.93 8.76 32.85
N SER A 250 -6.02 7.66 32.10
CA SER A 250 -5.02 6.57 32.11
C SER A 250 -4.80 6.02 30.71
N THR A 251 -3.70 5.28 30.54
CA THR A 251 -3.39 4.59 29.29
C THR A 251 -3.56 3.08 29.48
N VAL A 252 -4.34 2.44 28.61
CA VAL A 252 -4.45 0.98 28.51
C VAL A 252 -3.93 0.53 27.16
N ILE A 253 -3.04 -0.45 27.17
CA ILE A 253 -2.42 -1.06 26.00
C ILE A 253 -2.91 -2.50 25.87
N LEU A 254 -3.38 -2.87 24.68
CA LEU A 254 -3.76 -4.25 24.37
C LEU A 254 -2.57 -5.02 23.80
N ASP A 255 -2.18 -6.10 24.47
CA ASP A 255 -1.07 -6.99 24.09
C ASP A 255 -1.62 -8.22 23.33
N GLY A 256 -1.91 -8.03 22.04
CA GLY A 256 -2.19 -9.09 21.06
C GLY A 256 -3.49 -9.91 21.23
N SER A 257 -4.17 -9.82 22.38
CA SER A 257 -5.44 -10.50 22.63
C SER A 257 -6.63 -9.67 22.15
N THR A 258 -7.49 -10.30 21.33
CA THR A 258 -8.73 -9.71 20.80
C THR A 258 -9.86 -9.61 21.84
N SER A 259 -9.70 -10.25 23.01
CA SER A 259 -10.66 -10.28 24.12
C SER A 259 -10.14 -9.62 25.39
N ALA A 260 -9.01 -8.91 25.32
CA ALA A 260 -8.36 -8.32 26.50
C ALA A 260 -9.29 -7.43 27.35
N LEU A 261 -10.23 -6.74 26.70
CA LEU A 261 -11.21 -5.85 27.31
C LEU A 261 -12.50 -6.55 27.78
N GLY A 262 -12.52 -7.89 27.79
CA GLY A 262 -13.67 -8.69 28.17
C GLY A 262 -14.71 -8.76 27.05
N THR A 263 -16.00 -8.70 27.40
CA THR A 263 -17.14 -8.75 26.45
C THR A 263 -18.11 -7.58 26.61
N GLY A 264 -17.92 -6.76 27.66
CA GLY A 264 -18.78 -5.61 27.97
C GLY A 264 -18.43 -4.34 27.19
N SER A 265 -19.07 -3.23 27.57
CA SER A 265 -18.81 -1.91 26.97
C SER A 265 -17.44 -1.33 27.36
N ILE A 266 -16.91 -0.46 26.51
CA ILE A 266 -15.70 0.34 26.76
C ILE A 266 -16.13 1.76 27.07
N THR A 267 -15.67 2.33 28.17
CA THR A 267 -15.90 3.74 28.52
C THR A 267 -14.56 4.48 28.60
N LEU A 268 -14.44 5.56 27.83
CA LEU A 268 -13.24 6.39 27.73
C LEU A 268 -13.50 7.78 28.34
N ASP A 269 -12.73 8.12 29.38
CA ASP A 269 -12.80 9.40 30.08
C ASP A 269 -11.38 9.98 30.22
N ASN A 270 -11.00 10.88 29.30
CA ASN A 270 -9.66 11.42 29.15
C ASN A 270 -8.62 10.30 29.06
N ALA A 271 -8.95 9.30 28.24
CA ALA A 271 -8.27 8.02 28.20
C ALA A 271 -7.47 7.86 26.91
N THR A 272 -6.41 7.05 26.99
CA THR A 272 -5.73 6.50 25.81
C THR A 272 -5.91 4.98 25.79
N LEU A 273 -6.55 4.46 24.75
CA LEU A 273 -6.62 3.03 24.45
C LEU A 273 -5.72 2.71 23.26
N ARG A 274 -4.64 1.97 23.47
CA ARG A 274 -3.70 1.59 22.39
C ARG A 274 -4.00 0.18 21.88
N LEU A 275 -4.29 0.08 20.58
CA LEU A 275 -4.63 -1.15 19.87
C LEU A 275 -3.36 -1.76 19.31
N GLY A 276 -2.74 -2.65 20.10
CA GLY A 276 -1.40 -3.17 19.81
C GLY A 276 -0.31 -2.22 20.27
N ALA A 277 0.76 -2.79 20.81
CA ALA A 277 2.02 -2.10 21.05
C ALA A 277 3.15 -3.14 20.99
N GLY A 278 4.32 -2.74 20.52
CA GLY A 278 5.52 -3.41 20.99
C GLY A 278 5.75 -3.02 22.44
N LEU A 279 5.73 -4.01 23.32
CA LEU A 279 6.00 -3.79 24.74
C LEU A 279 7.52 -3.70 24.97
N PRO A 280 7.98 -2.82 25.87
CA PRO A 280 9.36 -2.85 26.33
C PRO A 280 9.66 -4.18 27.03
N GLY A 281 10.86 -4.71 26.81
CA GLY A 281 11.35 -5.92 27.43
C GLY A 281 10.74 -7.20 26.89
N ARG A 282 10.63 -7.35 25.57
CA ARG A 282 10.23 -8.63 24.95
C ARG A 282 11.03 -8.88 23.67
N LEU A 283 11.34 -10.16 23.43
CA LEU A 283 11.71 -10.66 22.11
C LEU A 283 10.55 -11.45 21.53
N ALA A 284 10.16 -11.15 20.29
CA ALA A 284 9.14 -11.90 19.57
C ALA A 284 9.80 -13.07 18.82
N GLY A 285 9.61 -14.30 19.31
CA GLY A 285 10.16 -15.51 18.71
C GLY A 285 9.18 -16.17 17.73
N ARG A 286 9.66 -16.55 16.56
CA ARG A 286 8.97 -17.41 15.58
C ARG A 286 9.82 -18.64 15.29
N TYR A 287 9.17 -19.75 14.97
CA TYR A 287 9.80 -21.05 14.87
C TYR A 287 9.33 -21.84 13.65
N TRP A 288 10.26 -22.50 12.97
CA TRP A 288 10.02 -23.37 11.82
C TRP A 288 10.73 -24.71 12.03
N GLN A 289 10.16 -25.76 11.43
CA GLN A 289 10.85 -27.04 11.27
C GLN A 289 11.45 -27.07 9.86
N ASP A 290 12.78 -27.09 9.77
CA ASP A 290 13.51 -27.02 8.51
C ASP A 290 14.71 -27.97 8.56
N ASN A 291 14.66 -29.05 7.79
CA ASN A 291 15.75 -30.03 7.73
C ASN A 291 16.76 -29.74 6.62
N THR A 292 16.71 -28.54 6.03
CA THR A 292 17.56 -28.12 4.91
C THR A 292 18.27 -26.81 5.24
N LEU A 293 19.32 -26.87 6.08
CA LEU A 293 20.12 -25.68 6.35
C LEU A 293 20.74 -25.12 5.05
N SER A 294 20.34 -23.90 4.73
CA SER A 294 20.94 -23.07 3.70
C SER A 294 21.66 -21.91 4.39
N THR A 295 23.00 -21.93 4.38
CA THR A 295 23.81 -20.81 4.93
C THR A 295 23.51 -19.48 4.23
N THR A 296 23.03 -19.53 2.98
CA THR A 296 22.57 -18.35 2.24
C THR A 296 21.29 -17.73 2.79
N ASP A 297 20.42 -18.50 3.45
CA ASP A 297 19.16 -17.99 4.03
C ASP A 297 19.44 -17.05 5.21
N PHE A 298 20.60 -17.18 5.83
CA PHE A 298 21.04 -16.39 6.98
C PHE A 298 22.10 -15.34 6.61
N ALA A 299 22.49 -15.21 5.33
CA ALA A 299 23.60 -14.34 4.94
C ALA A 299 23.28 -12.83 5.09
N THR A 300 22.01 -12.45 4.97
CA THR A 300 21.53 -11.07 5.15
C THR A 300 20.14 -11.10 5.77
N LEU A 301 19.71 -10.00 6.42
CA LEU A 301 18.35 -9.90 6.93
C LEU A 301 17.30 -10.05 5.81
N ALA A 302 17.62 -9.61 4.58
CA ALA A 302 16.75 -9.79 3.42
C ALA A 302 16.59 -11.26 3.02
N ALA A 303 17.68 -12.04 3.03
CA ALA A 303 17.63 -13.48 2.79
C ALA A 303 16.84 -14.20 3.89
N LEU A 304 17.05 -13.80 5.16
CA LEU A 304 16.31 -14.35 6.30
C LEU A 304 14.82 -14.06 6.18
N ASN A 305 14.45 -12.85 5.76
CA ASN A 305 13.07 -12.44 5.51
C ASN A 305 12.42 -13.21 4.36
N ALA A 306 13.19 -13.57 3.32
CA ALA A 306 12.68 -14.33 2.18
C ALA A 306 12.44 -15.80 2.54
N ALA A 307 13.36 -16.42 3.29
CA ALA A 307 13.24 -17.81 3.75
C ALA A 307 12.20 -17.97 4.87
N TYR A 308 12.20 -17.05 5.84
CA TYR A 308 11.37 -17.08 7.06
C TYR A 308 10.62 -15.75 7.23
N PRO A 309 9.56 -15.52 6.45
CA PRO A 309 8.82 -14.26 6.43
C PRO A 309 8.06 -14.00 7.74
N LEU A 310 7.94 -12.71 8.05
CA LEU A 310 7.20 -12.25 9.24
C LEU A 310 5.69 -12.52 9.16
N SER A 311 5.16 -12.59 7.93
CA SER A 311 3.75 -12.78 7.58
C SER A 311 3.59 -13.92 6.58
N GLY A 312 2.95 -15.02 6.98
CA GLY A 312 2.59 -16.11 6.08
C GLY A 312 3.65 -17.22 5.94
N ALA A 313 3.47 -18.06 4.93
CA ALA A 313 4.37 -19.18 4.62
C ALA A 313 5.46 -18.73 3.64
N GLY A 314 6.73 -18.96 4.01
CA GLY A 314 7.86 -18.80 3.10
C GLY A 314 8.06 -20.03 2.20
N PRO A 315 9.10 -20.04 1.36
CA PRO A 315 9.52 -21.23 0.60
C PRO A 315 9.75 -22.44 1.51
N ASN A 316 10.18 -22.19 2.75
CA ASN A 316 10.49 -23.20 3.76
C ASN A 316 9.30 -23.43 4.73
N GLY A 317 8.08 -22.99 4.36
CA GLY A 317 6.84 -23.28 5.08
C GLY A 317 6.34 -22.19 6.04
N ALA A 318 5.17 -22.43 6.63
CA ALA A 318 4.60 -21.58 7.69
C ALA A 318 5.28 -21.87 9.02
N PRO A 319 5.35 -20.89 9.95
CA PRO A 319 5.87 -21.15 11.28
C PRO A 319 5.04 -22.26 11.95
N ILE A 320 5.72 -23.26 12.52
CA ILE A 320 5.07 -24.35 13.25
C ILE A 320 4.43 -23.83 14.54
N VAL A 321 4.98 -22.73 15.07
CA VAL A 321 4.46 -22.00 16.23
C VAL A 321 4.50 -20.51 15.94
N GLY A 322 3.35 -19.88 16.07
CA GLY A 322 3.17 -18.44 15.87
C GLY A 322 4.06 -17.59 16.81
N PRO A 323 4.05 -16.26 16.64
CA PRO A 323 4.89 -15.36 17.43
C PRO A 323 4.65 -15.58 18.93
N LYS A 324 5.71 -15.93 19.67
CA LYS A 324 5.70 -16.12 21.13
C LYS A 324 6.68 -15.15 21.78
N PHE A 325 6.24 -14.47 22.82
CA PHE A 325 7.08 -13.54 23.56
C PHE A 325 7.83 -14.25 24.69
N VAL A 326 9.14 -14.05 24.74
CA VAL A 326 9.98 -14.58 25.83
C VAL A 326 10.29 -13.47 26.83
N SER A 327 10.01 -13.72 28.11
CA SER A 327 10.07 -12.71 29.18
C SER A 327 11.25 -12.89 30.15
N SER A 328 12.12 -13.87 29.90
CA SER A 328 13.17 -14.29 30.83
C SER A 328 14.51 -14.49 30.13
N VAL A 329 15.22 -13.40 29.82
CA VAL A 329 16.61 -13.35 29.33
C VAL A 329 16.85 -14.00 27.93
N THR A 330 17.83 -13.51 27.17
CA THR A 330 18.30 -14.09 25.89
C THR A 330 19.19 -15.33 26.06
N VAL A 331 19.06 -16.03 27.19
CA VAL A 331 19.71 -17.34 27.39
C VAL A 331 18.74 -18.41 26.94
N PHE A 332 19.02 -19.02 25.80
CA PHE A 332 18.23 -20.08 25.22
C PHE A 332 19.10 -21.36 25.18
N ASP A 333 19.41 -21.92 26.35
CA ASP A 333 20.28 -23.10 26.50
C ASP A 333 19.44 -24.40 26.65
N PHE A 334 19.61 -25.37 25.75
CA PHE A 334 18.86 -26.62 25.69
C PHE A 334 19.74 -27.85 26.03
N ASN A 335 20.25 -27.91 27.25
CA ASN A 335 20.85 -29.16 27.74
C ASN A 335 19.80 -30.28 27.78
N ASN A 336 20.09 -31.43 27.14
CA ASN A 336 19.22 -32.62 26.97
C ASN A 336 18.81 -33.32 28.31
N GLY A 337 18.08 -32.61 29.15
CA GLY A 337 17.42 -33.10 30.36
C GLY A 337 16.28 -32.16 30.70
N PHE A 338 15.05 -32.66 30.60
CA PHE A 338 13.79 -31.95 30.85
C PHE A 338 13.82 -31.12 32.17
N SER A 339 14.27 -29.87 32.10
CA SER A 339 14.04 -28.84 33.12
C SER A 339 12.84 -28.01 32.69
N THR A 340 11.76 -28.11 33.46
CA THR A 340 10.41 -27.69 33.08
C THR A 340 10.12 -26.20 33.31
N THR A 341 11.11 -25.36 33.62
CA THR A 341 10.83 -24.00 34.11
C THR A 341 11.46 -22.84 33.32
N THR A 342 12.27 -23.09 32.28
CA THR A 342 12.92 -22.01 31.53
C THR A 342 13.03 -22.22 30.01
N ASN A 343 12.38 -23.24 29.44
CA ASN A 343 12.42 -23.44 27.98
C ASN A 343 11.44 -22.49 27.25
N PRO A 344 11.91 -21.55 26.40
CA PRO A 344 11.04 -20.69 25.59
C PRO A 344 10.18 -21.47 24.57
N PHE A 345 10.60 -22.68 24.18
CA PHE A 345 9.91 -23.58 23.25
C PHE A 345 8.89 -24.51 23.91
N ARG A 346 8.54 -24.32 25.20
CA ARG A 346 7.54 -25.21 25.82
C ARG A 346 6.17 -25.01 25.14
N PHE A 347 5.80 -26.00 24.32
CA PHE A 347 4.53 -26.10 23.62
C PHE A 347 3.45 -26.62 24.59
N GLU A 348 2.27 -26.01 24.58
CA GLU A 348 1.07 -26.58 25.22
C GLU A 348 0.45 -27.70 24.35
N ASP A 349 1.04 -27.99 23.19
CA ASP A 349 0.68 -29.11 22.32
C ASP A 349 1.61 -30.32 22.58
N PRO A 350 1.11 -31.44 23.15
CA PRO A 350 1.88 -32.66 23.34
C PRO A 350 2.33 -33.36 22.03
N ALA A 351 1.95 -32.87 20.84
CA ALA A 351 2.33 -33.44 19.55
C ALA A 351 3.72 -33.03 19.02
N LEU A 352 4.38 -32.02 19.61
CA LEU A 352 5.68 -31.51 19.14
C LEU A 352 6.84 -32.01 20.03
N THR A 353 7.69 -32.87 19.47
CA THR A 353 8.76 -33.61 20.18
C THR A 353 10.18 -33.35 19.64
N PHE A 354 10.36 -32.33 18.81
CA PHE A 354 11.59 -32.20 18.00
C PHE A 354 12.70 -31.44 18.75
N ALA A 355 13.86 -32.09 18.89
CA ALA A 355 15.12 -31.50 19.38
C ALA A 355 16.05 -31.02 18.24
N ASP A 356 15.75 -31.42 17.00
CA ASP A 356 16.57 -31.24 15.81
C ASP A 356 15.78 -30.48 14.73
N TYR A 357 16.49 -29.88 13.76
CA TYR A 357 15.96 -29.19 12.57
C TYR A 357 15.03 -28.02 12.89
N ILE A 358 15.40 -27.20 13.88
CA ILE A 358 14.61 -26.04 14.31
C ILE A 358 15.29 -24.76 13.87
N VAL A 359 14.53 -23.91 13.16
CA VAL A 359 14.89 -22.51 12.95
C VAL A 359 14.13 -21.66 13.94
N ALA A 360 14.83 -20.76 14.61
CA ALA A 360 14.25 -19.73 15.45
C ALA A 360 14.67 -18.34 14.99
N ARG A 361 13.71 -17.42 15.00
CA ARG A 361 13.94 -16.00 14.72
C ARG A 361 13.31 -15.16 15.81
N TRP A 362 14.12 -14.31 16.42
CA TRP A 362 13.67 -13.32 17.37
C TRP A 362 13.90 -11.91 16.85
N ASP A 363 12.85 -11.10 16.85
CA ASP A 363 12.91 -9.69 16.46
C ASP A 363 12.53 -8.81 17.67
N ALA A 364 13.22 -7.68 17.82
CA ALA A 364 12.95 -6.64 18.82
C ALA A 364 13.58 -5.31 18.42
N THR A 365 13.38 -4.25 19.21
CA THR A 365 14.32 -3.13 19.26
C THR A 365 15.10 -3.15 20.56
N ILE A 366 16.23 -2.44 20.63
CA ILE A 366 17.02 -2.23 21.84
C ILE A 366 17.20 -0.74 22.06
N LYS A 367 17.12 -0.30 23.32
CA LYS A 367 17.39 1.07 23.71
C LYS A 367 18.84 1.21 24.20
N ILE A 368 19.57 2.12 23.57
CA ILE A 368 20.94 2.50 23.87
C ILE A 368 20.92 3.82 24.62
N ASP A 369 21.27 3.80 25.91
CA ASP A 369 21.28 5.02 26.73
C ASP A 369 22.56 5.85 26.54
N VAL A 370 23.68 5.22 26.17
CA VAL A 370 24.99 5.87 25.99
C VAL A 370 25.50 5.59 24.59
N ALA A 371 25.62 6.61 23.75
CA ALA A 371 26.20 6.47 22.41
C ALA A 371 27.65 5.95 22.50
N GLY A 372 28.04 5.07 21.58
CA GLY A 372 29.40 4.55 21.52
C GLY A 372 29.53 3.23 20.74
N THR A 373 30.68 2.59 20.87
CA THR A 373 30.94 1.29 20.26
C THR A 373 30.44 0.17 21.17
N TYR A 374 29.55 -0.66 20.64
CA TYR A 374 29.03 -1.85 21.29
C TYR A 374 29.60 -3.10 20.64
N THR A 375 29.88 -4.12 21.44
CA THR A 375 30.26 -5.46 20.96
C THR A 375 29.12 -6.42 21.27
N PHE A 376 28.59 -7.09 20.26
CA PHE A 376 27.59 -8.15 20.43
C PHE A 376 28.27 -9.52 20.28
N TYR A 377 27.71 -10.52 20.96
CA TYR A 377 28.20 -11.89 21.00
C TYR A 377 27.02 -12.86 20.82
N THR A 378 27.23 -13.93 20.07
CA THR A 378 26.36 -15.11 20.11
C THR A 378 27.22 -16.35 20.41
N ASP A 379 26.82 -17.12 21.43
CA ASP A 379 27.39 -18.43 21.75
C ASP A 379 26.34 -19.48 21.42
N SER A 380 26.51 -20.21 20.32
CA SER A 380 25.54 -21.18 19.82
C SER A 380 26.13 -22.52 19.41
N ASP A 381 25.38 -23.60 19.65
CA ASP A 381 25.55 -24.90 18.97
C ASP A 381 24.79 -24.83 17.64
N ASP A 382 25.47 -25.16 16.53
CA ASP A 382 25.08 -24.80 15.16
C ASP A 382 24.83 -23.27 14.96
N CYS A 383 24.05 -22.91 13.96
CA CYS A 383 24.10 -21.59 13.35
C CYS A 383 23.41 -20.51 14.19
N SER A 384 24.05 -19.34 14.34
CA SER A 384 23.39 -18.11 14.79
C SER A 384 23.83 -16.85 14.05
N MET A 385 22.91 -15.91 13.90
CA MET A 385 23.16 -14.57 13.35
C MET A 385 22.57 -13.50 14.25
N LEU A 386 23.27 -12.36 14.36
CA LEU A 386 22.74 -11.16 15.01
C LEU A 386 22.87 -9.97 14.08
N TYR A 387 21.74 -9.30 13.82
CA TYR A 387 21.63 -8.12 12.98
C TYR A 387 21.28 -6.90 13.83
N ILE A 388 21.92 -5.76 13.57
CA ILE A 388 21.54 -4.45 14.11
C ILE A 388 21.24 -3.52 12.96
N ASP A 389 20.07 -2.88 12.99
CA ASP A 389 19.59 -1.96 11.94
C ASP A 389 19.71 -2.53 10.52
N GLY A 390 19.48 -3.85 10.40
CA GLY A 390 19.53 -4.61 9.14
C GLY A 390 20.92 -5.09 8.73
N ALA A 391 21.99 -4.63 9.37
CA ALA A 391 23.36 -5.07 9.09
C ALA A 391 23.74 -6.29 9.95
N VAL A 392 24.46 -7.25 9.36
CA VAL A 392 25.05 -8.38 10.10
C VAL A 392 26.13 -7.86 11.04
N VAL A 393 25.96 -8.06 12.35
CA VAL A 393 26.95 -7.69 13.37
C VAL A 393 27.66 -8.93 13.91
N VAL A 394 26.94 -10.03 14.14
CA VAL A 394 27.53 -11.33 14.49
C VAL A 394 27.17 -12.35 13.43
N ASP A 395 28.19 -12.96 12.84
CA ASP A 395 28.08 -14.09 11.92
C ASP A 395 28.67 -15.32 12.59
N ASN A 396 27.79 -16.23 13.00
CA ASN A 396 28.11 -17.55 13.53
C ASN A 396 27.37 -18.62 12.70
N ASN A 397 27.40 -18.49 11.38
CA ASN A 397 26.65 -19.34 10.46
C ASN A 397 27.29 -20.72 10.24
N GLY A 398 26.47 -21.69 9.80
CA GLY A 398 26.88 -23.08 9.50
C GLY A 398 26.69 -24.07 10.65
N ASN A 399 26.96 -25.35 10.38
CA ASN A 399 26.89 -26.42 11.39
C ASN A 399 28.22 -26.54 12.14
N HIS A 400 28.17 -26.53 13.46
CA HIS A 400 29.33 -26.58 14.31
C HIS A 400 28.96 -26.87 15.76
N SER A 401 29.87 -27.48 16.53
CA SER A 401 29.70 -27.54 17.98
C SER A 401 29.60 -26.14 18.60
N ARG A 402 29.01 -26.04 19.80
CA ARG A 402 28.93 -24.79 20.60
C ARG A 402 30.18 -23.92 20.47
N GLN A 403 30.04 -22.76 19.83
CA GLN A 403 31.11 -21.76 19.69
C GLN A 403 30.55 -20.35 19.87
N GLU A 404 31.39 -19.46 20.40
CA GLU A 404 31.08 -18.04 20.51
C GLU A 404 31.72 -17.23 19.39
N ARG A 405 30.93 -16.34 18.79
CA ARG A 405 31.38 -15.30 17.86
C ARG A 405 30.94 -13.93 18.33
N SER A 406 31.60 -12.90 17.82
CA SER A 406 31.31 -11.51 18.18
C SER A 406 31.57 -10.56 17.04
N GLY A 407 30.93 -9.39 17.09
CA GLY A 407 31.26 -8.26 16.24
C GLY A 407 30.90 -6.93 16.88
N THR A 408 31.46 -5.85 16.33
CA THR A 408 31.35 -4.50 16.88
C THR A 408 30.59 -3.57 15.96
N VAL A 409 29.72 -2.73 16.53
CA VAL A 409 28.96 -1.70 15.80
C VAL A 409 28.93 -0.40 16.60
N ALA A 410 28.98 0.74 15.92
CA ALA A 410 28.81 2.05 16.55
C ALA A 410 27.31 2.40 16.60
N LEU A 411 26.80 2.69 17.79
CA LEU A 411 25.39 3.02 18.02
C LEU A 411 25.25 4.43 18.61
N SER A 412 24.27 5.17 18.11
CA SER A 412 23.81 6.41 18.73
C SER A 412 23.03 6.12 20.01
N ALA A 413 22.86 7.12 20.88
CA ALA A 413 21.86 7.02 21.94
C ALA A 413 20.47 7.04 21.29
N GLY A 414 19.57 6.13 21.68
CA GLY A 414 18.27 5.96 21.04
C GLY A 414 17.87 4.50 20.87
N VAL A 415 16.90 4.25 20.00
CA VAL A 415 16.35 2.92 19.73
C VAL A 415 16.96 2.36 18.44
N HIS A 416 17.34 1.08 18.46
CA HIS A 416 17.94 0.37 17.33
C HIS A 416 17.23 -0.97 17.10
N ASN A 417 17.08 -1.41 15.87
CA ASN A 417 16.50 -2.73 15.56
C ASN A 417 17.50 -3.84 15.89
N ILE A 418 17.04 -4.94 16.49
CA ILE A 418 17.82 -6.17 16.67
C ILE A 418 17.03 -7.37 16.13
N THR A 419 17.70 -8.19 15.33
CA THR A 419 17.20 -9.51 14.94
C THR A 419 18.23 -10.56 15.33
N ILE A 420 17.80 -11.63 15.97
CA ILE A 420 18.62 -12.79 16.31
C ILE A 420 18.02 -13.99 15.59
N ALA A 421 18.80 -14.66 14.76
CA ALA A 421 18.40 -15.88 14.08
C ALA A 421 19.24 -17.05 14.59
N TYR A 422 18.63 -18.22 14.68
CA TYR A 422 19.24 -19.44 15.17
C TYR A 422 18.76 -20.63 14.38
N TYR A 423 19.64 -21.59 14.13
CA TYR A 423 19.28 -22.88 13.56
C TYR A 423 20.00 -24.00 14.29
N GLU A 424 19.20 -24.97 14.73
CA GLU A 424 19.67 -26.24 15.25
C GLU A 424 19.52 -27.31 14.17
N ASN A 425 20.62 -27.97 13.79
CA ASN A 425 20.57 -29.10 12.89
C ASN A 425 20.26 -30.39 13.67
N THR A 426 21.21 -30.86 14.47
CA THR A 426 21.10 -32.10 15.24
C THR A 426 21.98 -32.08 16.49
N GLY A 427 21.51 -32.67 17.59
CA GLY A 427 22.35 -33.00 18.74
C GLY A 427 22.06 -32.15 19.97
N ASN A 428 23.04 -31.39 20.43
CA ASN A 428 22.84 -30.44 21.53
C ASN A 428 22.46 -29.09 20.93
N ALA A 429 21.48 -28.44 21.53
CA ALA A 429 21.01 -27.15 21.04
C ALA A 429 21.27 -26.07 22.09
N GLY A 430 21.57 -24.86 21.64
CA GLY A 430 21.57 -23.70 22.52
C GLY A 430 22.11 -22.46 21.84
N ILE A 431 21.61 -21.30 22.29
CA ILE A 431 22.13 -19.98 21.92
C ILE A 431 22.06 -19.03 23.11
N ILE A 432 23.14 -18.26 23.32
CA ILE A 432 23.20 -17.14 24.26
C ILE A 432 23.58 -15.88 23.50
N ALA A 433 22.75 -14.84 23.58
CA ALA A 433 23.10 -13.52 23.07
C ALA A 433 23.64 -12.63 24.21
N SER A 434 24.85 -12.10 24.04
CA SER A 434 25.49 -11.21 25.01
C SER A 434 25.96 -9.92 24.35
N TRP A 435 26.27 -8.91 25.15
CA TRP A 435 26.81 -7.64 24.67
C TRP A 435 27.74 -6.98 25.69
N ALA A 436 28.59 -6.08 25.20
CA ALA A 436 29.42 -5.19 26.00
C ALA A 436 29.30 -3.77 25.41
N GLY A 437 29.35 -2.75 26.27
CA GLY A 437 29.23 -1.36 25.87
C GLY A 437 30.28 -0.47 26.51
N PRO A 438 30.26 0.85 26.22
CA PRO A 438 31.28 1.78 26.71
C PRO A 438 31.40 1.85 28.24
N THR A 439 30.34 1.50 28.97
CA THR A 439 30.24 1.62 30.43
C THR A 439 30.13 0.30 31.18
N PHE A 440 30.11 -0.86 30.48
CA PHE A 440 29.95 -2.17 31.11
C PHE A 440 30.66 -3.28 30.34
N SER A 441 31.15 -4.28 31.07
CA SER A 441 31.77 -5.48 30.50
C SER A 441 30.72 -6.48 30.01
N LYS A 442 31.15 -7.46 29.19
CA LYS A 442 30.28 -8.48 28.59
C LYS A 442 29.27 -9.05 29.60
N THR A 443 27.99 -8.96 29.24
CA THR A 443 26.87 -9.53 29.98
C THR A 443 25.83 -10.06 28.99
N THR A 444 25.00 -11.02 29.39
CA THR A 444 23.84 -11.42 28.58
C THR A 444 22.95 -10.21 28.33
N ILE A 445 22.37 -10.08 27.13
CA ILE A 445 21.50 -8.94 26.80
C ILE A 445 20.29 -8.98 27.75
N PRO A 446 20.19 -8.04 28.71
CA PRO A 446 19.14 -8.10 29.73
C PRO A 446 17.81 -7.72 29.10
N ILE A 447 16.72 -8.30 29.59
CA ILE A 447 15.42 -8.01 28.98
C ILE A 447 15.05 -6.52 29.04
N SER A 448 15.54 -5.82 30.07
CA SER A 448 15.35 -4.39 30.27
C SER A 448 15.91 -3.49 29.16
N VAL A 449 16.78 -4.00 28.28
CA VAL A 449 17.29 -3.19 27.15
C VAL A 449 16.46 -3.34 25.90
N PHE A 450 15.60 -4.36 25.79
CA PHE A 450 14.70 -4.46 24.66
C PHE A 450 13.63 -3.37 24.77
N TRP A 451 13.48 -2.65 23.68
CA TRP A 451 12.43 -1.69 23.45
C TRP A 451 11.50 -2.31 22.39
N ASP A 452 10.24 -1.90 22.36
CA ASP A 452 9.32 -2.02 21.22
C ASP A 452 9.64 -3.12 20.15
N SER A 453 9.03 -4.30 20.23
CA SER A 453 9.02 -5.26 19.10
C SER A 453 7.80 -4.99 18.22
N PRO A 454 7.92 -4.77 16.89
CA PRO A 454 6.77 -4.57 16.03
C PRO A 454 5.91 -5.84 16.01
N TYR A 455 4.75 -5.82 16.70
CA TYR A 455 3.73 -6.86 16.62
C TYR A 455 2.61 -6.46 15.66
N LEU A 456 1.97 -7.48 15.10
CA LEU A 456 0.71 -7.40 14.36
C LEU A 456 -0.42 -7.09 15.34
N ALA A 457 -0.78 -5.82 15.51
CA ALA A 457 -1.91 -5.44 16.34
C ALA A 457 -3.14 -6.36 16.13
N PRO A 458 -3.93 -6.66 17.19
CA PRO A 458 -4.95 -7.71 17.13
C PRO A 458 -5.81 -7.56 15.88
N SER A 459 -5.95 -8.61 15.07
CA SER A 459 -6.61 -8.55 13.75
C SER A 459 -8.13 -8.35 13.82
N GLY A 460 -8.65 -7.86 14.96
CA GLY A 460 -10.04 -7.64 15.30
C GLY A 460 -10.29 -7.72 16.81
N PHE A 461 -11.50 -7.38 17.25
CA PHE A 461 -11.99 -7.67 18.61
C PHE A 461 -12.87 -8.91 18.59
N ALA A 462 -12.87 -9.70 19.65
CA ALA A 462 -13.69 -10.91 19.74
C ALA A 462 -15.20 -10.62 19.76
N THR A 463 -15.59 -9.46 20.28
CA THR A 463 -16.96 -8.94 20.21
C THR A 463 -16.95 -7.47 19.80
N ARG A 464 -18.05 -7.01 19.20
CA ARG A 464 -18.24 -5.60 18.84
C ARG A 464 -18.62 -4.79 20.08
N HIS A 465 -17.62 -4.35 20.83
CA HIS A 465 -17.81 -3.59 22.07
C HIS A 465 -18.55 -2.28 21.84
N PRO A 466 -19.66 -2.00 22.55
CA PRO A 466 -20.18 -0.63 22.64
C PRO A 466 -19.12 0.30 23.24
N VAL A 467 -18.97 1.50 22.68
CA VAL A 467 -17.98 2.49 23.11
C VAL A 467 -18.68 3.75 23.58
N ASN A 468 -18.34 4.21 24.78
CA ASN A 468 -18.83 5.46 25.36
C ASN A 468 -17.65 6.41 25.55
N VAL A 469 -17.67 7.58 24.91
CA VAL A 469 -16.67 8.63 25.10
C VAL A 469 -17.27 9.71 25.99
N VAL A 470 -16.85 9.74 27.26
CA VAL A 470 -17.37 10.67 28.27
C VAL A 470 -16.62 12.00 28.23
N THR A 471 -15.31 11.95 28.04
CA THR A 471 -14.48 13.12 27.74
C THR A 471 -13.48 12.79 26.66
N SER A 472 -12.93 13.83 26.04
CA SER A 472 -12.07 13.73 24.86
C SER A 472 -10.95 12.71 25.06
N SER A 473 -10.87 11.73 24.16
CA SER A 473 -10.04 10.53 24.33
C SER A 473 -9.36 10.09 23.03
N LEU A 474 -8.31 9.28 23.17
CA LEU A 474 -7.49 8.77 22.08
C LEU A 474 -7.64 7.24 21.97
N ILE A 475 -7.91 6.75 20.76
CA ILE A 475 -7.66 5.37 20.36
C ILE A 475 -6.42 5.39 19.45
N ASP A 476 -5.36 4.68 19.82
CA ASP A 476 -4.10 4.68 19.07
C ASP A 476 -3.81 3.31 18.48
N ALA A 477 -3.85 3.22 17.16
CA ALA A 477 -3.48 2.06 16.36
C ALA A 477 -2.29 2.39 15.43
N SER A 478 -1.39 3.30 15.83
CA SER A 478 -0.20 3.67 15.07
C SER A 478 0.75 2.50 14.75
N ALA A 479 0.69 1.42 15.53
CA ALA A 479 1.40 0.16 15.26
C ALA A 479 0.68 -0.76 14.26
N GLY A 480 -0.55 -0.44 13.84
CA GLY A 480 -1.32 -1.22 12.89
C GLY A 480 -0.78 -1.14 11.46
N ALA A 481 -0.86 -2.24 10.71
CA ALA A 481 -0.49 -2.25 9.30
C ALA A 481 -1.51 -1.45 8.46
N VAL A 482 -1.04 -0.86 7.37
CA VAL A 482 -1.92 -0.19 6.39
C VAL A 482 -2.96 -1.19 5.87
N GLY A 483 -4.23 -0.80 5.88
CA GLY A 483 -5.37 -1.63 5.50
C GLY A 483 -6.02 -2.42 6.64
N THR A 484 -5.45 -2.41 7.86
CA THR A 484 -6.07 -3.07 9.02
C THR A 484 -7.42 -2.41 9.36
N ASN A 485 -8.43 -3.25 9.63
CA ASN A 485 -9.75 -2.83 10.08
C ASN A 485 -9.97 -3.25 11.55
N TYR A 486 -10.24 -2.28 12.42
CA TYR A 486 -10.77 -2.52 13.76
C TYR A 486 -12.26 -2.26 13.74
N GLU A 487 -13.04 -3.23 14.18
CA GLU A 487 -14.49 -3.09 14.20
C GLU A 487 -15.01 -3.13 15.64
N LEU A 488 -15.69 -2.06 16.04
CA LEU A 488 -16.31 -1.87 17.34
C LEU A 488 -17.84 -1.82 17.19
N GLY A 489 -18.53 -1.87 18.33
CA GLY A 489 -19.99 -1.78 18.41
C GLY A 489 -20.51 -0.35 18.23
N PRO A 490 -21.69 -0.03 18.78
CA PRO A 490 -22.22 1.32 18.79
C PRO A 490 -21.32 2.30 19.55
N LEU A 491 -21.10 3.49 18.99
CA LEU A 491 -20.42 4.61 19.61
C LEU A 491 -21.43 5.60 20.21
N THR A 492 -21.23 6.02 21.45
CA THR A 492 -21.94 7.12 22.10
C THR A 492 -20.95 8.20 22.52
N MET A 493 -21.18 9.44 22.07
CA MET A 493 -20.32 10.59 22.37
C MET A 493 -21.02 11.53 23.36
N ALA A 494 -20.31 11.92 24.41
CA ALA A 494 -20.74 13.02 25.28
C ALA A 494 -20.61 14.38 24.58
N ASP A 495 -21.32 15.38 25.10
CA ASP A 495 -21.36 16.72 24.52
C ASP A 495 -19.98 17.40 24.50
N GLY A 496 -19.66 18.05 23.38
CA GLY A 496 -18.44 18.83 23.19
C GLY A 496 -17.15 18.02 23.08
N GLN A 497 -17.22 16.68 22.97
CA GLN A 497 -16.03 15.82 23.06
C GLN A 497 -15.41 15.45 21.71
N THR A 498 -14.11 15.13 21.78
CA THR A 498 -13.30 14.67 20.64
C THR A 498 -12.91 13.21 20.80
N LEU A 499 -13.14 12.40 19.78
CA LEU A 499 -12.48 11.10 19.63
C LEU A 499 -11.34 11.23 18.62
N THR A 500 -10.11 11.02 19.09
CA THR A 500 -8.93 10.98 18.21
C THR A 500 -8.60 9.53 17.89
N PHE A 501 -8.36 9.21 16.61
CA PHE A 501 -7.90 7.90 16.15
C PHE A 501 -6.58 8.01 15.36
N ASN A 502 -5.52 7.41 15.88
CA ASN A 502 -4.21 7.41 15.21
C ASN A 502 -3.91 6.07 14.54
N GLY A 503 -3.32 6.10 13.35
CA GLY A 503 -3.02 4.91 12.53
C GLY A 503 -3.13 5.21 11.04
N SER A 504 -2.11 5.78 10.44
CA SER A 504 -2.14 6.16 9.02
C SER A 504 -2.42 4.93 8.14
N GLY A 505 -3.49 4.99 7.33
CA GLY A 505 -3.92 3.87 6.50
C GLY A 505 -4.68 2.76 7.24
N VAL A 506 -4.93 2.90 8.55
CA VAL A 506 -5.72 1.98 9.37
C VAL A 506 -7.16 2.49 9.47
N ASN A 507 -8.13 1.59 9.58
CA ASN A 507 -9.55 1.90 9.68
C ASN A 507 -10.12 1.49 11.04
N LEU A 508 -10.86 2.39 11.68
CA LEU A 508 -11.69 2.13 12.85
C LEU A 508 -13.16 2.23 12.43
N LYS A 509 -13.93 1.15 12.56
CA LYS A 509 -15.33 1.08 12.14
C LYS A 509 -16.26 0.88 13.31
N PHE A 510 -17.28 1.73 13.42
CA PHE A 510 -18.38 1.58 14.35
C PHE A 510 -19.62 1.04 13.63
N LEU A 511 -20.46 0.29 14.37
CA LEU A 511 -21.77 -0.13 13.85
C LEU A 511 -22.72 1.07 13.70
N SER A 512 -22.68 1.98 14.66
CA SER A 512 -23.47 3.19 14.69
C SER A 512 -22.80 4.24 15.55
N THR A 513 -23.18 5.51 15.37
CA THR A 513 -22.69 6.64 16.14
C THR A 513 -23.86 7.48 16.63
N SER A 514 -23.93 7.73 17.94
CA SER A 514 -24.79 8.74 18.55
C SER A 514 -23.93 9.93 18.98
N PRO A 515 -23.91 11.03 18.20
CA PRO A 515 -23.14 12.23 18.53
C PRO A 515 -23.72 12.94 19.76
N GLY A 516 -22.91 13.72 20.48
CA GLY A 516 -23.34 14.56 21.61
C GLY A 516 -24.25 15.73 21.18
N GLU A 517 -24.88 16.41 22.14
CA GLU A 517 -25.90 17.44 21.86
C GLU A 517 -25.34 18.72 21.17
N GLY A 518 -24.05 18.98 21.28
CA GLY A 518 -23.33 20.07 20.61
C GLY A 518 -22.35 19.55 19.55
N THR A 519 -21.08 19.97 19.63
CA THR A 519 -20.06 19.59 18.65
C THR A 519 -19.33 18.32 19.08
N THR A 520 -19.48 17.26 18.30
CA THR A 520 -18.70 16.03 18.39
C THR A 520 -17.58 16.09 17.36
N THR A 521 -16.33 15.96 17.79
CA THR A 521 -15.18 16.03 16.88
C THR A 521 -14.55 14.65 16.67
N PHE A 522 -14.27 14.31 15.43
CA PHE A 522 -13.50 13.13 15.04
C PHE A 522 -12.19 13.57 14.43
N ALA A 523 -11.08 13.12 15.00
CA ALA A 523 -9.75 13.58 14.64
C ALA A 523 -8.74 12.45 14.48
N GLY A 524 -7.56 12.77 13.95
CA GLY A 524 -6.39 11.88 13.98
C GLY A 524 -5.86 11.52 12.60
N THR A 525 -4.98 10.52 12.55
CA THR A 525 -4.27 10.11 11.34
C THR A 525 -4.87 8.88 10.66
N GLY A 526 -5.72 8.11 11.35
CA GLY A 526 -6.43 6.95 10.80
C GLY A 526 -7.84 7.29 10.33
N ASN A 527 -8.46 6.36 9.59
CA ASN A 527 -9.81 6.55 9.08
C ASN A 527 -10.84 6.08 10.13
N ILE A 528 -11.90 6.86 10.33
CA ILE A 528 -13.00 6.54 11.25
C ILE A 528 -14.29 6.38 10.44
N PHE A 529 -14.87 5.19 10.43
CA PHE A 529 -16.18 4.90 9.83
C PHE A 529 -17.24 4.96 10.91
N LEU A 530 -18.17 5.91 10.79
CA LEU A 530 -19.15 6.20 11.84
C LEU A 530 -20.30 5.18 11.91
N GLY A 531 -20.48 4.39 10.85
CA GLY A 531 -21.67 3.55 10.66
C GLY A 531 -22.94 4.39 10.62
N ARG A 532 -24.06 3.81 11.07
CA ARG A 532 -25.36 4.51 11.10
C ARG A 532 -25.38 5.63 12.15
N ILE A 533 -25.86 6.81 11.79
CA ILE A 533 -26.02 7.94 12.72
C ILE A 533 -27.39 7.86 13.43
N LEU A 534 -27.37 7.99 14.76
CA LEU A 534 -28.54 7.88 15.66
C LEU A 534 -28.72 9.13 16.54
N ASN A 535 -29.95 9.40 16.97
CA ASN A 535 -30.34 10.49 17.88
C ASN A 535 -30.02 11.91 17.40
N ALA A 536 -29.66 12.09 16.13
CA ALA A 536 -29.34 13.40 15.56
C ALA A 536 -30.57 14.15 15.01
N ASN A 537 -31.77 13.57 15.13
CA ASN A 537 -33.03 14.25 14.86
C ASN A 537 -33.56 15.04 16.08
N SER A 538 -33.08 14.73 17.29
CA SER A 538 -33.49 15.42 18.52
C SER A 538 -32.93 16.86 18.58
N LEU A 539 -33.67 17.78 19.21
CA LEU A 539 -33.15 19.11 19.56
C LEU A 539 -32.32 19.03 20.85
N PRO A 540 -31.28 19.87 21.02
CA PRO A 540 -30.78 20.90 20.09
C PRO A 540 -30.05 20.32 18.87
N ALA A 541 -29.79 21.16 17.86
CA ALA A 541 -29.05 20.74 16.66
C ALA A 541 -27.62 20.31 17.02
N ARG A 542 -27.19 19.17 16.48
CA ARG A 542 -25.89 18.56 16.73
C ARG A 542 -24.91 18.90 15.61
N THR A 543 -23.62 18.86 15.89
CA THR A 543 -22.57 19.08 14.88
C THR A 543 -21.56 17.95 14.91
N ILE A 544 -21.25 17.36 13.76
CA ILE A 544 -20.05 16.54 13.58
C ILE A 544 -18.96 17.42 12.96
N SER A 545 -17.82 17.52 13.65
CA SER A 545 -16.62 18.20 13.16
C SER A 545 -15.56 17.17 12.77
N VAL A 546 -15.09 17.24 11.53
CA VAL A 546 -14.06 16.37 10.96
C VAL A 546 -12.73 17.11 11.00
N ALA A 547 -11.74 16.53 11.67
CA ALA A 547 -10.42 17.12 11.90
C ALA A 547 -9.29 16.12 11.63
N GLY A 548 -8.08 16.63 11.45
CA GLY A 548 -6.88 15.79 11.21
C GLY A 548 -6.83 15.14 9.83
N PRO A 549 -5.66 14.59 9.43
CA PRO A 549 -5.43 14.09 8.07
C PRO A 549 -6.11 12.76 7.73
N GLY A 550 -6.60 12.01 8.73
CA GLY A 550 -7.38 10.79 8.53
C GLY A 550 -8.80 11.09 8.02
N ALA A 551 -9.41 10.14 7.32
CA ALA A 551 -10.77 10.32 6.79
C ALA A 551 -11.84 10.01 7.85
N VAL A 552 -12.87 10.84 7.95
CA VAL A 552 -14.11 10.48 8.66
C VAL A 552 -15.15 10.09 7.63
N ALA A 553 -15.57 8.83 7.67
CA ALA A 553 -16.43 8.22 6.68
C ALA A 553 -17.89 8.11 7.15
N PHE A 554 -18.80 8.67 6.35
CA PHE A 554 -20.21 8.33 6.37
C PHE A 554 -20.41 7.20 5.38
N ASP A 555 -20.60 6.00 5.92
CA ASP A 555 -20.73 4.77 5.16
C ASP A 555 -22.16 4.26 5.24
N ASN A 556 -22.85 4.30 4.10
CA ASN A 556 -24.20 3.76 3.94
C ASN A 556 -24.23 2.63 2.91
N SER A 557 -23.13 1.89 2.78
CA SER A 557 -23.08 0.72 1.89
C SER A 557 -24.08 -0.39 2.29
N THR A 558 -24.60 -0.39 3.51
CA THR A 558 -25.62 -1.36 3.98
C THR A 558 -27.07 -0.93 3.70
N GLY A 559 -27.31 0.33 3.30
CA GLY A 559 -28.64 0.87 3.01
C GLY A 559 -29.48 1.24 4.24
N ASP A 560 -28.89 1.32 5.44
CA ASP A 560 -29.59 1.66 6.67
C ASP A 560 -29.82 3.19 6.81
N PRO A 561 -31.04 3.65 7.15
CA PRO A 561 -31.34 5.08 7.26
C PRO A 561 -30.59 5.77 8.41
N ASN A 562 -30.06 6.96 8.12
CA ASN A 562 -29.40 7.83 9.08
C ASN A 562 -30.38 8.85 9.68
N GLU A 563 -30.25 9.15 10.97
CA GLU A 563 -30.95 10.25 11.62
C GLU A 563 -30.12 11.53 11.50
N LEU A 564 -30.45 12.41 10.54
CA LEU A 564 -29.64 13.58 10.20
C LEU A 564 -30.41 14.91 10.23
N ASP A 565 -31.69 14.92 10.64
CA ASP A 565 -32.61 16.06 10.48
C ASP A 565 -32.11 17.36 11.11
N ASN A 566 -31.40 17.27 12.24
CA ASN A 566 -30.83 18.41 12.94
C ASN A 566 -29.30 18.30 13.08
N LEU A 567 -28.62 17.69 12.09
CA LEU A 567 -27.17 17.52 12.09
C LEU A 567 -26.46 18.47 11.10
N ASN A 568 -25.49 19.23 11.61
CA ASN A 568 -24.50 19.95 10.82
C ASN A 568 -23.23 19.11 10.65
N ILE A 569 -22.60 19.18 9.48
CA ILE A 569 -21.33 18.50 9.19
C ILE A 569 -20.31 19.57 8.76
N THR A 570 -19.23 19.69 9.53
CA THR A 570 -18.15 20.66 9.31
C THR A 570 -16.82 19.94 9.11
N VAL A 571 -16.02 20.38 8.15
CA VAL A 571 -14.73 19.78 7.80
C VAL A 571 -13.64 20.83 7.95
N GLN A 572 -12.72 20.60 8.89
CA GLN A 572 -11.65 21.53 9.21
C GLN A 572 -10.55 21.55 8.13
N ALA A 573 -9.71 22.58 8.16
CA ALA A 573 -8.61 22.74 7.21
C ALA A 573 -7.69 21.52 7.24
N GLY A 574 -7.40 20.95 6.07
CA GLY A 574 -6.57 19.74 5.93
C GLY A 574 -7.25 18.43 6.33
N ALA A 575 -8.51 18.46 6.77
CA ALA A 575 -9.27 17.26 7.14
C ALA A 575 -9.99 16.64 5.95
N LYS A 576 -10.37 15.36 6.06
CA LYS A 576 -10.99 14.59 4.98
C LYS A 576 -12.34 14.01 5.40
N LEU A 577 -13.41 14.45 4.74
CA LEU A 577 -14.72 13.81 4.79
C LEU A 577 -14.81 12.76 3.69
N TRP A 578 -15.27 11.56 4.01
CA TRP A 578 -15.45 10.48 3.04
C TRP A 578 -16.91 10.05 2.98
N LEU A 579 -17.54 10.18 1.82
CA LEU A 579 -18.88 9.66 1.56
C LEU A 579 -18.76 8.30 0.85
N VAL A 580 -19.27 7.25 1.49
CA VAL A 580 -19.24 5.87 0.97
C VAL A 580 -20.66 5.38 0.72
N GLY A 581 -21.02 5.23 -0.56
CA GLY A 581 -22.28 4.65 -1.01
C GLY A 581 -22.13 3.20 -1.50
N SER A 582 -23.19 2.66 -2.09
CA SER A 582 -23.19 1.38 -2.81
C SER A 582 -24.09 1.51 -4.03
N ASP A 583 -23.80 0.86 -5.14
CA ASP A 583 -24.70 0.79 -6.31
C ASP A 583 -25.87 -0.21 -6.13
N ALA A 584 -25.99 -0.84 -4.95
CA ALA A 584 -27.06 -1.78 -4.66
C ALA A 584 -28.46 -1.12 -4.72
N PRO A 585 -29.50 -1.86 -5.15
CA PRO A 585 -30.87 -1.34 -5.16
C PRO A 585 -31.31 -0.84 -3.77
N GLY A 586 -31.75 0.42 -3.72
CA GLY A 586 -32.18 1.06 -2.48
C GLY A 586 -31.08 1.80 -1.72
N ALA A 587 -29.83 1.81 -2.22
CA ALA A 587 -28.80 2.69 -1.71
C ALA A 587 -29.14 4.17 -1.98
N PHE A 588 -28.72 5.04 -1.08
CA PHE A 588 -28.96 6.47 -1.14
C PHE A 588 -27.76 7.25 -0.58
N ASN A 589 -27.73 8.56 -0.85
CA ASN A 589 -26.68 9.45 -0.38
C ASN A 589 -26.42 9.22 1.13
N PRO A 590 -25.17 8.95 1.58
CA PRO A 590 -24.87 8.68 2.98
C PRO A 590 -25.26 9.79 3.96
N THR A 591 -25.50 10.99 3.45
CA THR A 591 -25.94 12.15 4.22
C THR A 591 -27.42 12.50 4.01
N ALA A 592 -28.18 11.64 3.34
CA ALA A 592 -29.64 11.68 3.30
C ALA A 592 -30.25 10.79 4.39
N ARG A 593 -31.49 11.07 4.76
CA ARG A 593 -32.23 10.33 5.79
C ARG A 593 -32.57 8.90 5.33
N ASP A 594 -33.05 8.78 4.10
CA ASP A 594 -33.49 7.53 3.48
C ASP A 594 -33.53 7.69 1.95
N ALA A 595 -33.89 6.62 1.23
CA ALA A 595 -33.95 6.59 -0.23
C ALA A 595 -34.96 7.54 -0.88
N THR A 596 -35.90 8.13 -0.12
CA THR A 596 -36.85 9.11 -0.65
C THR A 596 -36.26 10.52 -0.73
N GLN A 597 -35.18 10.77 0.03
CA GLN A 597 -34.49 12.06 0.05
C GLN A 597 -33.27 12.01 -0.89
N THR A 598 -33.36 12.73 -2.01
CA THR A 598 -32.28 12.81 -3.00
C THR A 598 -31.15 13.77 -2.59
N VAL A 599 -31.49 14.82 -1.83
CA VAL A 599 -30.54 15.86 -1.37
C VAL A 599 -30.12 15.58 0.07
N GLY A 600 -28.83 15.32 0.27
CA GLY A 600 -28.22 15.13 1.58
C GLY A 600 -28.05 16.44 2.36
N ARG A 601 -27.51 16.34 3.58
CA ARG A 601 -27.28 17.50 4.45
C ARG A 601 -26.29 18.51 3.86
N PRO A 602 -26.40 19.81 4.20
CA PRO A 602 -25.36 20.78 3.90
C PRO A 602 -24.02 20.36 4.50
N LEU A 603 -22.94 20.53 3.73
CA LEU A 603 -21.58 20.24 4.14
C LEU A 603 -20.76 21.54 4.14
N GLU A 604 -20.12 21.85 5.27
CA GLU A 604 -19.27 23.02 5.40
C GLU A 604 -17.79 22.62 5.38
N PHE A 605 -17.00 23.24 4.50
CA PHE A 605 -15.57 22.96 4.35
C PHE A 605 -14.73 24.21 4.59
N GLN A 606 -13.75 24.10 5.49
CA GLN A 606 -12.68 25.08 5.63
C GLN A 606 -11.67 24.96 4.47
N SER A 607 -10.82 25.98 4.29
CA SER A 607 -9.82 26.01 3.22
C SER A 607 -8.88 24.81 3.28
N GLY A 608 -8.70 24.12 2.15
CA GLY A 608 -7.79 22.98 2.01
C GLY A 608 -8.35 21.65 2.53
N ALA A 609 -9.63 21.62 2.94
CA ALA A 609 -10.30 20.38 3.30
C ALA A 609 -10.58 19.49 2.07
N THR A 610 -10.77 18.19 2.31
CA THR A 610 -10.96 17.19 1.27
C THR A 610 -12.33 16.54 1.36
N LEU A 611 -13.04 16.48 0.22
CA LEU A 611 -14.21 15.63 0.01
C LEU A 611 -13.79 14.41 -0.81
N ARG A 612 -13.86 13.24 -0.20
CA ARG A 612 -13.65 11.95 -0.86
C ARG A 612 -14.98 11.27 -1.13
N ILE A 613 -15.16 10.76 -2.34
CA ILE A 613 -16.37 10.06 -2.78
C ILE A 613 -15.99 8.66 -3.25
N SER A 614 -16.80 7.68 -2.90
CA SER A 614 -16.73 6.34 -3.49
C SER A 614 -18.04 5.59 -3.31
N SER A 615 -18.30 4.65 -4.20
CA SER A 615 -19.31 3.61 -4.01
C SER A 615 -18.69 2.20 -4.01
N VAL A 616 -19.34 1.29 -3.29
CA VAL A 616 -19.09 -0.15 -3.40
C VAL A 616 -19.80 -0.67 -4.64
N ASP A 617 -19.04 -1.29 -5.54
CA ASP A 617 -19.51 -2.02 -6.72
C ASP A 617 -20.05 -3.39 -6.29
N THR A 618 -21.37 -3.58 -6.35
CA THR A 618 -22.06 -4.80 -5.88
C THR A 618 -22.48 -5.75 -6.99
N ASP A 619 -22.47 -5.30 -8.25
CA ASP A 619 -22.88 -6.08 -9.43
C ASP A 619 -21.73 -6.35 -10.42
N SER A 620 -20.50 -5.91 -10.09
CA SER A 620 -19.32 -5.96 -10.97
C SER A 620 -19.49 -5.20 -12.28
N ASN A 621 -20.46 -4.28 -12.36
CA ASN A 621 -20.62 -3.35 -13.47
C ASN A 621 -20.07 -1.98 -13.06
N PRO A 622 -18.81 -1.67 -13.38
CA PRO A 622 -18.18 -0.41 -13.00
C PRO A 622 -18.84 0.82 -13.65
N SER A 623 -19.76 0.62 -14.61
CA SER A 623 -20.54 1.69 -15.24
C SER A 623 -21.66 2.22 -14.33
N ASN A 624 -22.01 1.47 -13.29
CA ASN A 624 -22.99 1.87 -12.29
C ASN A 624 -22.25 2.53 -11.12
N GLY A 625 -22.92 3.45 -10.45
CA GLY A 625 -22.39 4.15 -9.28
C GLY A 625 -23.46 5.02 -8.64
N MET A 626 -23.06 5.78 -7.64
CA MET A 626 -23.98 6.54 -6.78
C MET A 626 -24.02 8.01 -7.13
N THR A 627 -25.18 8.64 -6.90
CA THR A 627 -25.33 10.09 -7.00
C THR A 627 -25.33 10.72 -5.61
N PHE A 628 -24.43 11.67 -5.40
CA PHE A 628 -24.24 12.42 -4.16
C PHE A 628 -24.63 13.88 -4.39
N VAL A 629 -25.83 14.28 -3.96
CA VAL A 629 -26.31 15.66 -4.05
C VAL A 629 -26.27 16.30 -2.67
N ASN A 630 -25.42 17.31 -2.48
CA ASN A 630 -25.26 18.02 -1.21
C ASN A 630 -25.08 19.53 -1.44
N PRO A 631 -25.77 20.40 -0.68
CA PRO A 631 -25.39 21.79 -0.59
C PRO A 631 -24.00 21.93 0.02
N LEU A 632 -23.12 22.73 -0.60
CA LEU A 632 -21.77 22.99 -0.10
C LEU A 632 -21.64 24.44 0.37
N THR A 633 -21.08 24.62 1.57
CA THR A 633 -20.57 25.90 2.06
C THR A 633 -19.05 25.82 2.11
N LEU A 634 -18.37 26.55 1.24
CA LEU A 634 -16.89 26.52 1.15
C LEU A 634 -16.31 27.82 1.69
N LEU A 635 -15.31 27.75 2.57
CA LEU A 635 -14.61 28.91 3.12
C LEU A 635 -13.23 29.15 2.46
N GLY A 636 -12.80 28.25 1.57
CA GLY A 636 -11.54 28.38 0.84
C GLY A 636 -11.37 27.32 -0.24
N ASP A 637 -10.13 26.84 -0.41
CA ASP A 637 -9.80 25.80 -1.40
C ASP A 637 -10.48 24.47 -1.04
N LEU A 638 -10.80 23.65 -2.05
CA LEU A 638 -11.40 22.33 -1.87
C LEU A 638 -10.59 21.28 -2.63
N ASN A 639 -10.32 20.16 -1.99
CA ASN A 639 -9.76 18.97 -2.63
C ASN A 639 -10.86 17.92 -2.85
N LEU A 640 -10.91 17.36 -4.05
CA LEU A 640 -11.78 16.23 -4.41
C LEU A 640 -10.94 14.97 -4.59
N GLU A 641 -11.43 13.88 -4.01
CA GLU A 641 -10.85 12.56 -4.21
C GLU A 641 -11.92 11.55 -4.62
N HIS A 642 -11.52 10.61 -5.47
CA HIS A 642 -12.33 9.45 -5.82
C HIS A 642 -11.46 8.22 -5.94
N THR A 643 -11.91 7.11 -5.37
CA THR A 643 -11.06 5.91 -5.21
C THR A 643 -11.73 4.59 -5.59
N SER A 644 -13.03 4.57 -5.88
CA SER A 644 -13.71 3.38 -6.40
C SER A 644 -13.48 3.23 -7.91
N ASN A 645 -13.73 2.03 -8.41
CA ASN A 645 -13.71 1.68 -9.84
C ASN A 645 -15.04 2.04 -10.56
N THR A 646 -16.01 2.61 -9.84
CA THR A 646 -17.36 2.93 -10.29
C THR A 646 -17.47 4.29 -10.99
N VAL A 647 -18.66 4.59 -11.54
CA VAL A 647 -19.02 5.93 -12.05
C VAL A 647 -19.91 6.64 -11.03
N ASP A 648 -19.29 7.37 -10.10
CA ASP A 648 -20.02 8.17 -9.10
C ASP A 648 -20.31 9.58 -9.62
N THR A 649 -21.49 10.12 -9.31
CA THR A 649 -21.89 11.47 -9.67
C THR A 649 -21.98 12.37 -8.45
N PHE A 650 -21.40 13.57 -8.50
CA PHE A 650 -21.60 14.61 -7.51
C PHE A 650 -22.39 15.79 -8.08
N GLY A 651 -23.37 16.24 -7.31
CA GLY A 651 -24.22 17.37 -7.64
C GLY A 651 -25.29 17.08 -8.69
N ASP A 652 -26.07 18.11 -9.00
CA ASP A 652 -27.12 18.12 -10.02
C ASP A 652 -27.27 19.53 -10.61
N SER A 653 -28.34 19.78 -11.37
CA SER A 653 -28.59 21.11 -11.97
C SER A 653 -28.82 22.23 -10.94
N THR A 654 -29.10 21.88 -9.68
CA THR A 654 -29.37 22.82 -8.58
C THR A 654 -28.14 23.00 -7.70
N TYR A 655 -27.45 21.90 -7.38
CA TYR A 655 -26.34 21.85 -6.44
C TYR A 655 -25.04 21.49 -7.16
N GLY A 656 -24.21 22.51 -7.38
CA GLY A 656 -22.85 22.38 -7.90
C GLY A 656 -21.78 22.71 -6.86
N ILE A 657 -20.61 23.14 -7.34
CA ILE A 657 -19.47 23.55 -6.48
C ILE A 657 -19.26 25.06 -6.64
N ALA A 658 -19.67 25.84 -5.65
CA ALA A 658 -19.45 27.29 -5.63
C ALA A 658 -18.21 27.63 -4.77
N LEU A 659 -17.10 27.98 -5.40
CA LEU A 659 -15.86 28.34 -4.69
C LEU A 659 -15.87 29.82 -4.30
N PRO A 660 -15.28 30.21 -3.16
CA PRO A 660 -15.03 31.61 -2.83
C PRO A 660 -14.01 32.26 -3.78
N SER A 661 -13.98 33.59 -3.86
CA SER A 661 -13.06 34.33 -4.73
C SER A 661 -11.60 33.89 -4.57
N TRP A 662 -10.88 33.73 -5.69
CA TRP A 662 -9.46 33.36 -5.78
C TRP A 662 -9.09 31.99 -5.20
N ARG A 663 -10.05 31.06 -5.15
CA ARG A 663 -9.85 29.70 -4.62
C ARG A 663 -9.70 28.63 -5.70
N VAL A 664 -9.04 27.56 -5.30
CA VAL A 664 -8.69 26.43 -6.16
C VAL A 664 -9.54 25.22 -5.81
N LEU A 665 -10.06 24.56 -6.84
CA LEU A 665 -10.57 23.20 -6.76
C LEU A 665 -9.49 22.25 -7.27
N SER A 666 -8.95 21.41 -6.39
CA SER A 666 -7.99 20.37 -6.76
C SER A 666 -8.70 19.02 -6.85
N ALA A 667 -8.38 18.20 -7.84
CA ALA A 667 -8.95 16.86 -7.98
C ALA A 667 -7.85 15.79 -8.12
N ASN A 668 -8.01 14.68 -7.41
CA ASN A 668 -7.19 13.48 -7.53
C ASN A 668 -8.11 12.25 -7.67
N ILE A 669 -8.20 11.71 -8.89
CA ILE A 669 -9.12 10.61 -9.19
C ILE A 669 -8.29 9.34 -9.36
N ALA A 670 -8.15 8.56 -8.30
CA ALA A 670 -7.27 7.39 -8.28
C ALA A 670 -7.74 6.29 -9.24
N ALA A 671 -9.05 6.06 -9.32
CA ALA A 671 -9.70 5.05 -10.15
C ALA A 671 -11.12 5.51 -10.54
N GLY A 672 -11.77 4.76 -11.46
CA GLY A 672 -13.16 4.98 -11.85
C GLY A 672 -13.41 6.34 -12.49
N THR A 673 -14.66 6.81 -12.41
CA THR A 673 -15.07 8.14 -12.89
C THR A 673 -15.81 8.89 -11.79
N LEU A 674 -15.36 10.12 -11.49
CA LEU A 674 -16.16 11.08 -10.73
C LEU A 674 -16.79 12.07 -11.71
N ASN A 675 -18.10 12.04 -11.83
CA ASN A 675 -18.89 12.91 -12.68
C ASN A 675 -19.45 14.11 -11.88
N ILE A 676 -19.05 15.33 -12.20
CA ILE A 676 -19.63 16.56 -11.64
C ILE A 676 -20.75 17.02 -12.56
N ALA A 677 -22.01 16.82 -12.14
CA ALA A 677 -23.18 17.15 -12.96
C ALA A 677 -23.69 18.60 -12.77
N GLY A 678 -23.27 19.26 -11.69
CA GLY A 678 -23.57 20.66 -11.43
C GLY A 678 -22.56 21.65 -12.01
N ALA A 679 -22.86 22.95 -11.91
CA ALA A 679 -21.91 24.00 -12.28
C ALA A 679 -20.79 24.14 -11.24
N ILE A 680 -19.56 24.35 -11.71
CA ILE A 680 -18.45 24.80 -10.86
C ILE A 680 -18.32 26.31 -11.05
N THR A 681 -18.61 27.09 -10.01
CA THR A 681 -18.73 28.54 -10.11
C THR A 681 -17.73 29.27 -9.24
N ASN A 682 -17.02 30.24 -9.83
CA ASN A 682 -16.22 31.25 -9.14
C ASN A 682 -15.73 32.30 -10.16
N PRO A 683 -16.57 33.29 -10.48
CA PRO A 683 -16.22 34.29 -11.49
C PRO A 683 -15.03 35.17 -11.07
N ASP A 684 -14.68 35.21 -9.78
CA ASP A 684 -13.66 36.07 -9.21
C ASP A 684 -12.33 35.33 -8.99
N GLY A 685 -11.78 34.72 -10.05
CA GLY A 685 -10.43 34.13 -10.02
C GLY A 685 -10.35 32.65 -9.64
N GLY A 686 -11.43 31.87 -9.84
CA GLY A 686 -11.38 30.42 -9.59
C GLY A 686 -10.52 29.63 -10.58
N LYS A 687 -9.93 28.53 -10.08
CA LYS A 687 -9.09 27.59 -10.87
C LYS A 687 -9.45 26.13 -10.58
N LEU A 688 -9.42 25.29 -11.63
CA LEU A 688 -9.45 23.82 -11.51
C LEU A 688 -8.04 23.25 -11.74
N VAL A 689 -7.59 22.36 -10.86
CA VAL A 689 -6.31 21.65 -10.98
C VAL A 689 -6.53 20.15 -10.82
N MET A 690 -6.29 19.37 -11.87
CA MET A 690 -6.12 17.92 -11.72
C MET A 690 -4.69 17.62 -11.30
N THR A 691 -4.57 17.03 -10.12
CA THR A 691 -3.28 16.77 -9.46
C THR A 691 -2.70 15.40 -9.81
N GLY A 692 -3.54 14.45 -10.26
CA GLY A 692 -3.11 13.12 -10.68
C GLY A 692 -4.21 12.04 -10.59
N GLY A 693 -3.76 10.78 -10.60
CA GLY A 693 -4.60 9.59 -10.54
C GLY A 693 -4.85 8.94 -11.91
N ALA A 694 -5.27 7.67 -11.93
CA ALA A 694 -5.51 6.91 -13.17
C ALA A 694 -6.96 7.01 -13.67
N GLY A 695 -7.87 7.58 -12.86
CA GLY A 695 -9.28 7.69 -13.18
C GLY A 695 -9.66 8.95 -13.98
N VAL A 696 -10.96 9.17 -14.10
CA VAL A 696 -11.58 10.23 -14.90
C VAL A 696 -12.33 11.22 -14.02
N LEU A 697 -12.01 12.52 -14.10
CA LEU A 697 -12.94 13.57 -13.68
C LEU A 697 -13.79 13.96 -14.88
N ARG A 698 -15.10 13.73 -14.84
CA ARG A 698 -16.03 14.08 -15.91
C ARG A 698 -16.83 15.32 -15.52
N LEU A 699 -16.83 16.35 -16.36
CA LEU A 699 -17.65 17.56 -16.17
C LEU A 699 -18.88 17.48 -17.08
N SER A 700 -20.08 17.37 -16.50
CA SER A 700 -21.34 17.23 -17.25
C SER A 700 -22.41 18.22 -16.80
N GLY A 701 -23.65 18.01 -17.25
CA GLY A 701 -24.78 18.90 -17.02
C GLY A 701 -24.93 19.99 -18.07
N SER A 702 -25.98 20.81 -17.93
CA SER A 702 -26.38 21.84 -18.91
C SER A 702 -25.97 23.26 -18.52
N GLN A 703 -25.38 23.46 -17.34
CA GLN A 703 -24.99 24.77 -16.83
C GLN A 703 -23.50 25.04 -17.08
N ASP A 704 -23.17 26.30 -17.39
CA ASP A 704 -21.78 26.74 -17.57
C ASP A 704 -20.99 26.65 -16.25
N ASN A 705 -19.75 26.20 -16.35
CA ASN A 705 -18.76 26.43 -15.30
C ASN A 705 -18.17 27.84 -15.47
N THR A 706 -18.03 28.59 -14.37
CA THR A 706 -17.57 29.99 -14.38
C THR A 706 -16.19 30.16 -13.76
N LEU A 707 -15.25 29.27 -14.09
CA LEU A 707 -13.84 29.37 -13.70
C LEU A 707 -13.04 30.19 -14.74
N PRO A 708 -12.51 31.39 -14.38
CA PRO A 708 -11.79 32.26 -15.31
C PRO A 708 -10.31 31.90 -15.52
N LEU A 709 -9.65 31.27 -14.54
CA LEU A 709 -8.23 30.96 -14.65
C LEU A 709 -7.98 29.66 -15.43
N GLU A 710 -6.78 29.55 -16.00
CA GLU A 710 -6.33 28.38 -16.76
C GLU A 710 -6.48 27.09 -15.95
N THR A 711 -7.21 26.12 -16.51
CA THR A 711 -7.34 24.78 -15.93
C THR A 711 -6.03 24.03 -16.11
N GLU A 712 -5.54 23.38 -15.06
CA GLU A 712 -4.27 22.65 -15.11
C GLU A 712 -4.51 21.16 -14.96
N VAL A 713 -4.00 20.36 -15.89
CA VAL A 713 -4.12 18.90 -15.90
C VAL A 713 -2.72 18.28 -15.80
N ASN A 714 -2.31 17.97 -14.57
CA ASN A 714 -0.99 17.42 -14.27
C ASN A 714 -0.93 15.89 -14.38
N GLY A 715 -2.07 15.21 -14.41
CA GLY A 715 -2.20 13.75 -14.52
C GLY A 715 -3.66 13.31 -14.55
N GLY A 716 -3.92 12.08 -14.98
CA GLY A 716 -5.27 11.53 -15.10
C GLY A 716 -6.05 12.07 -16.31
N THR A 717 -7.35 11.79 -16.38
CA THR A 717 -8.21 12.24 -17.49
C THR A 717 -9.27 13.24 -17.03
N LEU A 718 -9.31 14.41 -17.65
CA LEU A 718 -10.42 15.37 -17.58
C LEU A 718 -11.35 15.17 -18.79
N ALA A 719 -12.54 14.62 -18.58
CA ALA A 719 -13.55 14.44 -19.61
C ALA A 719 -14.56 15.60 -19.62
N LEU A 720 -14.82 16.18 -20.80
CA LEU A 720 -15.69 17.36 -20.95
C LEU A 720 -16.97 16.99 -21.69
N ALA A 721 -18.10 16.95 -20.97
CA ALA A 721 -19.36 16.35 -21.40
C ALA A 721 -20.58 17.26 -21.11
N LYS A 722 -20.40 18.57 -21.13
CA LYS A 722 -21.50 19.54 -20.96
C LYS A 722 -22.47 19.46 -22.14
N THR A 723 -23.76 19.48 -21.83
CA THR A 723 -24.84 19.40 -22.83
C THR A 723 -25.24 20.78 -23.34
N GLY A 724 -25.85 20.86 -24.53
CA GLY A 724 -26.35 22.12 -25.10
C GLY A 724 -25.27 23.14 -25.46
N GLY A 725 -24.01 22.71 -25.56
CA GLY A 725 -22.88 23.60 -25.77
C GLY A 725 -22.55 24.47 -24.55
N ALA A 726 -22.92 24.06 -23.34
CA ALA A 726 -22.48 24.76 -22.14
C ALA A 726 -20.96 24.68 -21.97
N ARG A 727 -20.37 25.72 -21.36
CA ARG A 727 -18.94 25.85 -21.09
C ARG A 727 -18.50 24.86 -20.02
N ALA A 728 -17.60 23.95 -20.37
CA ALA A 728 -16.97 23.06 -19.41
C ALA A 728 -15.77 23.73 -18.73
N ILE A 729 -14.87 24.31 -19.53
CA ILE A 729 -13.67 25.05 -19.07
C ILE A 729 -13.33 26.18 -20.07
N GLY A 730 -12.29 26.98 -19.76
CA GLY A 730 -11.71 27.95 -20.69
C GLY A 730 -10.33 27.49 -21.16
N ASP A 731 -9.32 28.30 -20.91
CA ASP A 731 -7.93 27.95 -21.18
C ASP A 731 -7.50 26.71 -20.39
N VAL A 732 -6.61 25.91 -20.99
CA VAL A 732 -6.12 24.67 -20.38
C VAL A 732 -4.63 24.45 -20.61
N LEU A 733 -3.94 23.98 -19.56
CA LEU A 733 -2.57 23.50 -19.57
C LEU A 733 -2.55 22.00 -19.27
N ILE A 734 -1.98 21.21 -20.18
CA ILE A 734 -1.93 19.74 -20.09
C ILE A 734 -0.48 19.30 -20.00
N LYS A 735 -0.06 18.83 -18.83
CA LYS A 735 1.31 18.36 -18.60
C LYS A 735 1.44 16.85 -18.86
N THR A 736 2.67 16.38 -18.82
CA THR A 736 3.02 14.95 -19.00
C THR A 736 2.19 14.06 -18.07
N GLY A 737 1.54 13.03 -18.63
CA GLY A 737 0.63 12.12 -17.91
C GLY A 737 -0.82 12.60 -17.79
N GLY A 738 -1.12 13.86 -18.15
CA GLY A 738 -2.46 14.41 -18.20
C GLY A 738 -3.15 14.21 -19.55
N THR A 739 -4.46 13.98 -19.51
CA THR A 739 -5.33 13.91 -20.70
C THR A 739 -6.55 14.79 -20.52
N VAL A 740 -6.87 15.62 -21.51
CA VAL A 740 -8.18 16.26 -21.66
C VAL A 740 -8.92 15.56 -22.80
N ARG A 741 -10.16 15.15 -22.60
CA ARG A 741 -10.94 14.41 -23.59
C ARG A 741 -12.30 15.03 -23.81
N LEU A 742 -12.66 15.30 -25.06
CA LEU A 742 -14.00 15.78 -25.41
C LEU A 742 -15.02 14.64 -25.40
N GLU A 743 -16.22 14.94 -24.92
CA GLU A 743 -17.41 14.08 -24.98
C GLU A 743 -18.64 14.87 -25.49
N GLY A 744 -18.38 16.04 -26.08
CA GLY A 744 -19.34 16.92 -26.71
C GLY A 744 -18.61 18.00 -27.52
N ASP A 745 -19.31 18.65 -28.44
CA ASP A 745 -18.75 19.77 -29.20
C ASP A 745 -18.65 21.03 -28.34
N GLU A 746 -17.69 21.90 -28.69
CA GLU A 746 -17.55 23.26 -28.16
C GLU A 746 -17.55 23.34 -26.62
N GLN A 747 -16.69 22.55 -25.97
CA GLN A 747 -16.60 22.44 -24.52
C GLN A 747 -15.68 23.49 -23.87
N LEU A 748 -14.67 23.96 -24.61
CA LEU A 748 -13.79 25.05 -24.19
C LEU A 748 -14.38 26.36 -24.72
N LYS A 749 -14.72 27.29 -23.83
CA LYS A 749 -15.25 28.61 -24.20
C LYS A 749 -14.62 29.70 -23.35
N PRO A 750 -14.47 30.93 -23.85
CA PRO A 750 -14.04 32.02 -22.99
C PRO A 750 -15.15 32.38 -22.00
N LEU A 751 -14.79 32.85 -20.80
CA LEU A 751 -15.78 33.37 -19.85
C LEU A 751 -16.40 34.69 -20.36
N ILE A 752 -15.55 35.53 -20.97
CA ILE A 752 -15.96 36.78 -21.61
C ILE A 752 -16.04 36.54 -23.11
N SER A 753 -17.24 36.63 -23.67
CA SER A 753 -17.48 36.44 -25.11
C SER A 753 -16.52 37.28 -25.96
N GLY A 754 -15.93 36.66 -26.98
CA GLY A 754 -14.92 37.27 -27.85
C GLY A 754 -13.47 37.22 -27.34
N SER A 755 -13.23 36.76 -26.10
CA SER A 755 -11.86 36.50 -25.63
C SER A 755 -11.30 35.22 -26.27
N PRO A 756 -9.96 35.13 -26.47
CA PRO A 756 -9.37 33.94 -27.06
C PRO A 756 -9.44 32.73 -26.12
N VAL A 757 -9.49 31.53 -26.70
CA VAL A 757 -9.32 30.25 -26.01
C VAL A 757 -7.97 29.65 -26.39
N THR A 758 -7.18 29.26 -25.38
CA THR A 758 -5.86 28.67 -25.54
C THR A 758 -5.80 27.24 -25.01
N ILE A 759 -5.28 26.33 -25.83
CA ILE A 759 -4.84 24.99 -25.38
C ILE A 759 -3.31 25.00 -25.28
N LYS A 760 -2.76 24.65 -24.12
CA LYS A 760 -1.33 24.45 -23.90
C LYS A 760 -1.02 22.98 -23.64
N VAL A 761 -0.07 22.40 -24.36
CA VAL A 761 0.35 21.00 -24.21
C VAL A 761 1.85 20.90 -23.92
N GLU A 762 2.18 20.39 -22.74
CA GLU A 762 3.53 20.17 -22.22
C GLU A 762 3.75 18.66 -21.92
N GLY A 763 3.47 17.83 -22.93
CA GLY A 763 3.72 16.38 -22.90
C GLY A 763 2.51 15.52 -22.56
N GLY A 764 1.37 16.15 -22.29
CA GLY A 764 0.09 15.46 -22.15
C GLY A 764 -0.61 15.24 -23.48
N THR A 765 -1.91 14.91 -23.39
CA THR A 765 -2.77 14.68 -24.54
C THR A 765 -4.04 15.53 -24.48
N PHE A 766 -4.37 16.22 -25.58
CA PHE A 766 -5.73 16.73 -25.82
C PHE A 766 -6.41 15.81 -26.85
N ASN A 767 -7.44 15.09 -26.44
CA ASN A 767 -8.14 14.13 -27.29
C ASN A 767 -9.48 14.70 -27.74
N THR A 768 -9.61 15.02 -29.04
CA THR A 768 -10.85 15.51 -29.63
C THR A 768 -11.94 14.44 -29.67
N ASN A 769 -11.58 13.16 -29.63
CA ASN A 769 -12.50 12.03 -29.47
C ASN A 769 -13.69 12.05 -30.47
N GLY A 770 -13.44 12.45 -31.72
CA GLY A 770 -14.48 12.59 -32.75
C GLY A 770 -15.30 13.89 -32.73
N TYR A 771 -15.11 14.77 -31.75
CA TYR A 771 -15.84 16.04 -31.60
C TYR A 771 -15.09 17.24 -32.18
N THR A 772 -15.82 18.34 -32.36
CA THR A 772 -15.30 19.63 -32.83
C THR A 772 -15.08 20.61 -31.68
N GLN A 773 -13.96 21.33 -31.72
CA GLN A 773 -13.66 22.38 -30.76
C GLN A 773 -13.06 23.61 -31.44
N THR A 774 -13.66 24.76 -31.20
CA THR A 774 -13.12 26.05 -31.66
C THR A 774 -12.09 26.60 -30.67
N ILE A 775 -10.93 27.04 -31.18
CA ILE A 775 -9.83 27.63 -30.40
C ILE A 775 -9.18 28.79 -31.16
N ASN A 776 -8.49 29.67 -30.44
CA ASN A 776 -7.71 30.77 -31.03
C ASN A 776 -6.21 30.44 -31.05
N HIS A 777 -5.73 29.77 -29.99
CA HIS A 777 -4.33 29.44 -29.82
C HIS A 777 -4.13 27.98 -29.40
N LEU A 778 -3.26 27.28 -30.10
CA LEU A 778 -2.67 26.02 -29.67
C LEU A 778 -1.18 26.22 -29.43
N ARG A 779 -0.74 26.05 -28.18
CA ARG A 779 0.67 26.16 -27.78
C ARG A 779 1.19 24.79 -27.36
N MET A 780 2.26 24.31 -27.98
CA MET A 780 2.83 23.00 -27.68
C MET A 780 4.33 23.12 -27.41
N THR A 781 4.83 22.39 -26.42
CA THR A 781 6.27 22.13 -26.28
C THR A 781 6.62 20.69 -26.62
N ARG A 782 5.67 19.77 -26.40
CA ARG A 782 5.69 18.33 -26.72
C ARG A 782 4.28 17.77 -26.47
N GLY A 783 4.02 16.52 -26.84
CA GLY A 783 2.74 15.83 -26.59
C GLY A 783 1.83 15.79 -27.81
N THR A 784 0.57 15.41 -27.60
CA THR A 784 -0.32 14.95 -28.68
C THR A 784 -1.68 15.63 -28.67
N ILE A 785 -2.13 16.08 -29.84
CA ILE A 785 -3.55 16.30 -30.11
C ILE A 785 -4.09 15.03 -30.77
N ALA A 786 -4.88 14.23 -30.05
CA ALA A 786 -5.38 12.94 -30.50
C ALA A 786 -6.77 13.07 -31.15
N ALA A 787 -7.01 12.33 -32.23
CA ALA A 787 -8.23 12.46 -33.03
C ALA A 787 -9.47 11.76 -32.43
N GLY A 788 -9.27 10.70 -31.66
CA GLY A 788 -10.27 9.64 -31.46
C GLY A 788 -10.27 8.62 -32.60
N SER A 789 -10.80 7.42 -32.34
CA SER A 789 -10.98 6.36 -33.33
C SER A 789 -12.41 5.81 -33.20
N PRO A 790 -13.16 5.57 -34.30
CA PRO A 790 -12.78 5.61 -35.71
C PRO A 790 -12.99 6.97 -36.40
N VAL A 791 -13.73 7.89 -35.78
CA VAL A 791 -14.01 9.23 -36.35
C VAL A 791 -12.99 10.23 -35.80
N ARG A 792 -12.30 10.94 -36.71
CA ARG A 792 -11.37 12.01 -36.34
C ARG A 792 -12.14 13.28 -35.97
N GLY A 793 -11.92 13.79 -34.76
CA GLY A 793 -12.42 15.10 -34.36
C GLY A 793 -11.68 16.26 -35.05
N THR A 794 -12.20 17.47 -34.89
CA THR A 794 -11.71 18.68 -35.59
C THR A 794 -11.37 19.80 -34.60
N LEU A 795 -10.19 20.40 -34.75
CA LEU A 795 -9.84 21.69 -34.16
C LEU A 795 -10.17 22.80 -35.15
N ASN A 796 -11.09 23.67 -34.77
CA ASN A 796 -11.55 24.79 -35.57
C ASN A 796 -10.80 26.06 -35.16
N LEU A 797 -9.95 26.61 -36.02
CA LEU A 797 -9.11 27.77 -35.70
C LEU A 797 -9.85 29.08 -35.96
N ALA A 798 -10.24 29.78 -34.90
CA ALA A 798 -10.75 31.14 -34.96
C ALA A 798 -9.61 32.16 -35.11
N ASP A 799 -9.94 33.44 -35.35
CA ASP A 799 -8.95 34.50 -35.49
C ASP A 799 -8.07 34.60 -34.22
N PRO A 800 -6.74 34.58 -34.36
CA PRO A 800 -5.85 34.72 -33.22
C PRO A 800 -5.86 36.16 -32.70
N SER A 801 -5.33 36.35 -31.49
CA SER A 801 -5.01 37.69 -31.00
C SER A 801 -4.06 38.43 -31.98
N PRO A 802 -4.19 39.74 -32.19
CA PRO A 802 -3.34 40.48 -33.12
C PRO A 802 -1.84 40.28 -32.83
N GLY A 803 -1.09 39.83 -33.83
CA GLY A 803 0.35 39.59 -33.73
C GLY A 803 0.76 38.24 -33.13
N GLU A 804 -0.20 37.39 -32.74
CA GLU A 804 0.08 36.05 -32.20
C GLU A 804 -0.25 34.95 -33.23
N PRO A 805 0.55 33.86 -33.30
CA PRO A 805 0.24 32.72 -34.17
C PRO A 805 -0.92 31.89 -33.62
N SER A 806 -1.64 31.21 -34.52
CA SER A 806 -2.72 30.29 -34.16
C SER A 806 -2.17 28.97 -33.61
N ILE A 807 -1.06 28.50 -34.16
CA ILE A 807 -0.32 27.36 -33.61
C ILE A 807 1.11 27.80 -33.32
N TYR A 808 1.55 27.55 -32.09
CA TYR A 808 2.89 27.86 -31.61
C TYR A 808 3.53 26.59 -31.05
N VAL A 809 4.70 26.21 -31.57
CA VAL A 809 5.47 25.06 -31.10
C VAL A 809 6.84 25.53 -30.63
N ALA A 810 7.06 25.51 -29.32
CA ALA A 810 8.36 25.75 -28.70
C ALA A 810 9.06 24.41 -28.45
N SER A 811 9.89 23.99 -29.39
CA SER A 811 10.69 22.77 -29.23
C SER A 811 11.74 22.96 -28.13
N THR A 812 11.86 22.00 -27.22
CA THR A 812 12.87 21.95 -26.14
C THR A 812 13.70 20.67 -26.28
N SER A 813 14.75 20.48 -25.47
CA SER A 813 15.82 19.46 -25.64
C SER A 813 15.43 17.96 -25.65
N SER A 814 14.18 17.59 -25.94
CA SER A 814 13.70 16.21 -26.08
C SER A 814 13.92 15.63 -27.48
N THR A 815 13.94 14.31 -27.62
CA THR A 815 14.08 13.60 -28.91
C THR A 815 12.75 13.41 -29.67
N VAL A 816 11.61 13.85 -29.10
CA VAL A 816 10.26 13.63 -29.65
C VAL A 816 9.54 14.98 -29.82
N GLY A 817 9.05 15.27 -31.02
CA GLY A 817 8.30 16.48 -31.36
C GLY A 817 6.81 16.45 -30.99
N ALA A 818 6.10 17.54 -31.27
CA ALA A 818 4.65 17.66 -31.09
C ALA A 818 3.89 16.94 -32.22
N VAL A 819 2.76 16.30 -31.90
CA VAL A 819 1.95 15.55 -32.89
C VAL A 819 0.49 16.00 -32.88
N ILE A 820 -0.07 16.26 -34.06
CA ILE A 820 -1.49 16.57 -34.25
C ILE A 820 -2.14 15.52 -35.15
N ARG A 821 -3.01 14.70 -34.57
CA ARG A 821 -3.77 13.66 -35.28
C ARG A 821 -5.19 14.10 -35.66
N SER A 822 -5.77 15.04 -34.91
CA SER A 822 -7.09 15.61 -35.21
C SER A 822 -7.06 16.43 -36.50
N ASN A 823 -8.21 16.55 -37.15
CA ASN A 823 -8.37 17.47 -38.28
C ASN A 823 -8.23 18.93 -37.80
N ILE A 824 -7.84 19.82 -38.71
CA ILE A 824 -7.68 21.26 -38.47
C ILE A 824 -8.49 22.01 -39.53
N ALA A 825 -9.48 22.79 -39.11
CA ALA A 825 -10.15 23.76 -39.97
C ALA A 825 -9.50 25.13 -39.75
N LEU A 826 -8.97 25.74 -40.82
CA LEU A 826 -8.20 26.98 -40.72
C LEU A 826 -9.09 28.22 -40.63
N ASN A 827 -10.25 28.25 -41.29
CA ASN A 827 -11.15 29.40 -41.44
C ASN A 827 -10.42 30.68 -41.92
N GLY A 828 -9.57 30.54 -42.94
CA GLY A 828 -8.78 31.64 -43.50
C GLY A 828 -7.28 31.43 -43.38
N ILE A 829 -6.53 32.53 -43.41
CA ILE A 829 -5.05 32.48 -43.33
C ILE A 829 -4.64 32.34 -41.86
N ARG A 830 -3.77 31.38 -41.55
CA ARG A 830 -3.33 31.07 -40.19
C ARG A 830 -1.82 30.94 -40.10
N THR A 831 -1.22 31.54 -39.08
CA THR A 831 0.22 31.46 -38.83
C THR A 831 0.55 30.32 -37.88
N PHE A 832 1.47 29.45 -38.30
CA PHE A 832 2.03 28.34 -37.53
C PHE A 832 3.51 28.66 -37.25
N ALA A 833 3.82 29.04 -36.02
CA ALA A 833 5.19 29.31 -35.58
C ALA A 833 5.79 28.04 -34.98
N VAL A 834 6.78 27.44 -35.65
CA VAL A 834 7.46 26.22 -35.18
C VAL A 834 8.94 26.54 -35.02
N HIS A 835 9.40 26.54 -33.78
CA HIS A 835 10.78 26.81 -33.41
C HIS A 835 11.62 25.54 -33.47
N ASP A 836 12.88 25.70 -33.83
CA ASP A 836 13.86 24.63 -33.91
C ASP A 836 14.27 24.15 -32.51
N GLY A 837 14.37 22.84 -32.34
CA GLY A 837 14.83 22.21 -31.10
C GLY A 837 15.77 21.04 -31.38
N THR A 838 15.88 20.11 -30.43
CA THR A 838 16.66 18.87 -30.63
C THR A 838 16.00 17.79 -31.49
N PRO A 839 14.66 17.66 -31.60
CA PRO A 839 14.05 16.69 -32.50
C PRO A 839 14.42 16.97 -33.97
N GLY A 840 14.53 15.92 -34.79
CA GLY A 840 14.57 16.07 -36.25
C GLY A 840 13.22 16.43 -36.89
N GLU A 841 12.12 16.30 -36.12
CA GLU A 841 10.75 16.65 -36.52
C GLU A 841 10.08 17.37 -35.33
N ASP A 842 9.86 18.68 -35.41
CA ASP A 842 9.36 19.50 -34.29
C ASP A 842 7.84 19.49 -34.19
N LEU A 843 7.15 19.48 -35.33
CA LEU A 843 5.70 19.37 -35.42
C LEU A 843 5.31 18.37 -36.51
N ARG A 844 4.55 17.34 -36.19
CA ARG A 844 3.96 16.40 -37.15
C ARG A 844 2.45 16.52 -37.17
N ILE A 845 1.87 16.70 -38.36
CA ILE A 845 0.42 16.77 -38.56
C ILE A 845 -0.03 15.61 -39.44
N GLU A 846 -0.86 14.76 -38.84
CA GLU A 846 -1.43 13.55 -39.44
C GLU A 846 -2.93 13.73 -39.78
N GLY A 847 -3.58 14.76 -39.25
CA GLY A 847 -4.98 15.11 -39.53
C GLY A 847 -5.17 15.88 -40.83
N ALA A 848 -6.41 15.93 -41.33
CA ALA A 848 -6.74 16.74 -42.52
C ALA A 848 -6.70 18.23 -42.16
N ILE A 849 -6.19 19.06 -43.05
CA ILE A 849 -6.13 20.52 -42.86
C ILE A 849 -6.92 21.18 -43.98
N TYR A 850 -7.96 21.96 -43.71
CA TYR A 850 -8.81 22.52 -44.79
C TYR A 850 -9.33 23.93 -44.47
N ASP A 851 -10.00 24.55 -45.44
CA ASP A 851 -10.69 25.85 -45.32
C ASP A 851 -9.75 27.04 -45.04
N GLY A 852 -8.71 27.22 -45.87
CA GLY A 852 -7.79 28.34 -45.70
C GLY A 852 -6.35 28.11 -46.16
N ALA A 853 -5.44 28.94 -45.64
CA ALA A 853 -4.02 28.95 -45.99
C ALA A 853 -3.12 28.93 -44.74
N ILE A 854 -1.94 28.33 -44.85
CA ILE A 854 -0.95 28.33 -43.75
C ILE A 854 0.19 29.28 -44.07
N ILE A 855 0.57 30.10 -43.10
CA ILE A 855 1.87 30.77 -43.05
C ILE A 855 2.72 30.04 -42.02
N LYS A 856 3.73 29.29 -42.46
CA LYS A 856 4.68 28.62 -41.57
C LYS A 856 5.83 29.58 -41.27
N GLN A 857 6.12 29.81 -40.00
CA GLN A 857 7.23 30.61 -39.48
C GLN A 857 8.15 29.77 -38.57
N GLY A 858 9.38 30.26 -38.36
CA GLY A 858 10.38 29.65 -37.47
C GLY A 858 11.21 28.53 -38.12
N ALA A 859 12.40 28.28 -37.57
CA ALA A 859 13.40 27.36 -38.12
C ALA A 859 13.06 25.87 -37.96
N GLY A 860 12.11 25.52 -37.09
CA GLY A 860 11.78 24.13 -36.80
C GLY A 860 11.10 23.41 -37.98
N THR A 861 11.28 22.09 -38.03
CA THR A 861 10.76 21.22 -39.08
C THR A 861 9.29 20.86 -38.83
N MET A 862 8.41 21.25 -39.75
CA MET A 862 7.01 20.82 -39.77
C MET A 862 6.80 19.68 -40.79
N VAL A 863 6.19 18.59 -40.35
CA VAL A 863 5.96 17.37 -41.12
C VAL A 863 4.48 17.20 -41.41
N LEU A 864 4.12 17.09 -42.68
CA LEU A 864 2.76 16.86 -43.16
C LEU A 864 2.64 15.45 -43.75
N THR A 865 1.67 14.66 -43.26
CA THR A 865 1.57 13.24 -43.64
C THR A 865 0.19 12.79 -44.13
N ASN A 866 -0.82 13.66 -44.17
CA ASN A 866 -2.16 13.30 -44.63
C ASN A 866 -2.35 13.56 -46.15
N GLU A 867 -3.27 12.82 -46.78
CA GLU A 867 -3.58 12.84 -48.22
C GLU A 867 -5.02 13.31 -48.50
N SER A 868 -5.58 14.21 -47.67
CA SER A 868 -6.99 14.59 -47.82
C SER A 868 -7.22 15.46 -49.07
N PRO A 869 -8.23 15.17 -49.91
CA PRO A 869 -8.68 16.09 -50.94
C PRO A 869 -9.10 17.42 -50.31
N GLY A 870 -8.64 18.55 -50.85
CA GLY A 870 -8.96 19.89 -50.33
C GLY A 870 -8.07 20.38 -49.19
N GLN A 871 -6.86 19.83 -49.05
CA GLN A 871 -5.89 20.31 -48.07
C GLN A 871 -5.53 21.79 -48.37
N PHE A 872 -5.57 22.69 -47.37
CA PHE A 872 -5.35 24.17 -47.48
C PHE A 872 -5.43 24.77 -48.91
N ASP A 873 -6.64 24.81 -49.47
CA ASP A 873 -6.96 25.36 -50.79
C ASP A 873 -6.53 26.82 -51.00
N GLY A 874 -6.36 27.58 -49.91
CA GLY A 874 -5.81 28.93 -49.91
C GLY A 874 -4.29 29.02 -50.05
N GLY A 875 -3.55 27.90 -49.94
CA GLY A 875 -2.11 27.82 -50.16
C GLY A 875 -1.24 27.67 -48.91
N LEU A 876 0.07 27.55 -49.12
CA LEU A 876 1.10 27.42 -48.09
C LEU A 876 2.21 28.45 -48.34
N VAL A 877 2.45 29.34 -47.37
CA VAL A 877 3.53 30.32 -47.41
C VAL A 877 4.59 29.92 -46.37
N LEU A 878 5.85 29.86 -46.80
CA LEU A 878 7.00 29.63 -45.93
C LEU A 878 7.71 30.97 -45.72
N GLU A 879 7.70 31.48 -44.48
CA GLU A 879 8.32 32.77 -44.13
C GLU A 879 9.48 32.56 -43.13
N THR A 880 10.63 33.16 -43.39
CA THR A 880 11.77 33.15 -42.45
C THR A 880 11.99 34.52 -41.82
N ALA A 881 12.61 34.50 -40.63
CA ALA A 881 13.15 35.67 -39.95
C ALA A 881 14.61 35.42 -39.54
N GLY A 882 15.44 34.90 -40.47
CA GLY A 882 16.90 34.78 -40.30
C GLY A 882 17.50 33.37 -40.33
N ASP A 883 16.71 32.31 -40.23
CA ASP A 883 17.16 30.89 -40.22
C ASP A 883 16.31 30.02 -41.16
N VAL A 884 16.77 28.79 -41.47
CA VAL A 884 16.13 27.92 -42.47
C VAL A 884 14.77 27.37 -41.99
N ASN A 885 13.68 27.79 -42.63
CA ASN A 885 12.34 27.29 -42.31
C ASN A 885 11.99 26.06 -43.16
N THR A 886 11.78 24.91 -42.52
CA THR A 886 11.65 23.62 -43.20
C THR A 886 10.24 23.03 -43.09
N VAL A 887 9.66 22.65 -44.23
CA VAL A 887 8.49 21.76 -44.31
C VAL A 887 8.87 20.45 -44.99
N LYS A 888 8.53 19.33 -44.37
CA LYS A 888 8.73 17.98 -44.90
C LYS A 888 7.38 17.33 -45.19
N VAL A 889 7.22 16.78 -46.39
CA VAL A 889 5.99 16.11 -46.82
C VAL A 889 6.26 14.62 -47.02
N VAL A 890 5.53 13.75 -46.31
CA VAL A 890 5.83 12.30 -46.28
C VAL A 890 4.83 11.47 -47.13
N ALA A 891 3.78 12.08 -47.68
CA ALA A 891 2.66 11.40 -48.36
C ALA A 891 2.52 11.71 -49.87
N THR A 892 1.76 10.87 -50.59
CA THR A 892 1.89 10.57 -52.03
C THR A 892 0.90 11.26 -52.98
N ALA A 893 -0.13 11.97 -52.48
CA ALA A 893 -0.97 12.86 -53.31
C ALA A 893 -1.59 14.00 -52.48
N ASN A 894 -1.52 15.25 -52.99
CA ASN A 894 -2.23 16.44 -52.48
C ASN A 894 -1.91 16.89 -51.04
N ALA A 895 -0.82 16.42 -50.43
CA ALA A 895 -0.43 16.82 -49.06
C ALA A 895 -0.05 18.32 -48.94
N LEU A 896 0.34 18.94 -50.06
CA LEU A 896 0.52 20.39 -50.22
C LEU A 896 -0.77 21.11 -50.63
N GLY A 897 -1.90 20.42 -50.66
CA GLY A 897 -3.17 21.00 -51.03
C GLY A 897 -3.32 21.31 -52.52
N THR A 898 -4.25 22.21 -52.83
CA THR A 898 -4.48 22.73 -54.20
C THR A 898 -4.12 24.21 -54.37
N GLY A 899 -3.87 24.94 -53.27
CA GLY A 899 -3.48 26.35 -53.30
C GLY A 899 -2.01 26.58 -53.68
N PRO A 900 -1.57 27.84 -53.90
CA PRO A 900 -0.19 28.13 -54.22
C PRO A 900 0.77 27.81 -53.07
N VAL A 901 2.02 27.46 -53.38
CA VAL A 901 3.12 27.29 -52.40
C VAL A 901 4.13 28.41 -52.60
N THR A 902 4.26 29.32 -51.65
CA THR A 902 5.20 30.45 -51.71
C THR A 902 6.45 30.18 -50.87
N LEU A 903 7.62 30.28 -51.49
CA LEU A 903 8.94 30.07 -50.89
C LEU A 903 9.70 31.41 -50.76
N ASN A 904 9.85 31.90 -49.53
CA ASN A 904 10.62 33.13 -49.24
C ASN A 904 12.10 32.82 -48.99
N GLU A 905 12.87 33.85 -48.60
CA GLU A 905 14.31 33.73 -48.35
C GLU A 905 14.62 32.64 -47.32
N TYR A 906 15.65 31.82 -47.55
CA TYR A 906 16.11 30.71 -46.70
C TYR A 906 15.04 29.65 -46.38
N THR A 907 14.08 29.38 -47.25
CA THR A 907 13.07 28.32 -47.02
C THR A 907 13.48 26.97 -47.62
N LYS A 908 13.04 25.87 -47.00
CA LYS A 908 13.24 24.50 -47.49
C LYS A 908 11.92 23.72 -47.55
N LEU A 909 11.56 23.25 -48.75
CA LEU A 909 10.49 22.29 -48.96
C LEU A 909 11.10 20.91 -49.27
N ALA A 910 11.02 19.99 -48.30
CA ALA A 910 11.49 18.63 -48.45
C ALA A 910 10.35 17.70 -48.89
N LEU A 911 10.55 17.04 -50.03
CA LEU A 911 9.65 16.08 -50.66
C LEU A 911 10.38 14.74 -50.78
N PRO A 912 10.72 14.09 -49.65
CA PRO A 912 11.47 12.84 -49.65
C PRO A 912 10.79 11.82 -50.57
N GLY A 913 11.58 11.24 -51.47
CA GLY A 913 11.05 10.29 -52.43
C GLY A 913 10.44 9.07 -51.79
N LYS A 914 9.18 8.81 -52.12
CA LYS A 914 8.49 7.57 -51.82
C LYS A 914 8.18 6.85 -53.13
N PHE A 915 8.43 5.54 -53.13
CA PHE A 915 8.18 4.67 -54.28
C PHE A 915 6.67 4.57 -54.54
N GLY A 916 6.28 4.38 -55.81
CA GLY A 916 5.01 3.75 -56.09
C GLY A 916 4.98 2.39 -55.41
N PHE A 917 3.81 1.90 -55.04
CA PHE A 917 3.70 0.57 -54.47
C PHE A 917 2.57 -0.19 -55.15
N THR A 918 2.87 -1.38 -55.65
CA THR A 918 1.85 -2.32 -56.12
C THR A 918 1.52 -3.29 -55.00
N GLY A 919 0.24 -3.62 -54.84
CA GLY A 919 -0.19 -4.63 -53.87
C GLY A 919 0.42 -6.00 -54.12
N GLY A 920 0.88 -6.64 -53.05
CA GLY A 920 1.34 -8.02 -53.08
C GLY A 920 2.80 -8.24 -52.73
N LEU A 921 3.29 -9.45 -53.02
CA LEU A 921 4.69 -9.87 -52.84
C LEU A 921 5.25 -10.40 -54.15
N ILE A 922 6.55 -10.21 -54.37
CA ILE A 922 7.30 -10.82 -55.48
C ILE A 922 7.58 -12.27 -55.13
N GLU A 923 7.00 -13.18 -55.91
CA GLU A 923 7.27 -14.61 -55.82
C GLU A 923 8.51 -14.98 -56.62
N GLY A 924 9.39 -15.81 -56.06
CA GLY A 924 10.43 -16.49 -56.80
C GLY A 924 10.69 -17.90 -56.30
N ARG A 925 11.34 -18.68 -57.17
CA ARG A 925 11.52 -20.12 -57.01
C ARG A 925 12.98 -20.49 -57.19
N ILE A 926 13.53 -21.17 -56.20
CA ILE A 926 14.91 -21.65 -56.17
C ILE A 926 14.88 -23.18 -56.22
N ALA A 927 15.57 -23.76 -57.20
CA ALA A 927 15.66 -25.22 -57.38
C ALA A 927 16.66 -25.87 -56.41
N ALA A 928 16.49 -25.61 -55.11
CA ALA A 928 17.26 -26.19 -54.02
C ALA A 928 16.42 -26.23 -52.73
N VAL A 929 16.59 -27.27 -51.92
CA VAL A 929 15.99 -27.39 -50.59
C VAL A 929 16.75 -26.53 -49.59
N ASN A 930 16.02 -25.87 -48.69
CA ASN A 930 16.55 -25.11 -47.56
C ASN A 930 17.54 -24.03 -48.01
N ASP A 931 17.26 -23.39 -49.14
CA ASP A 931 18.07 -22.28 -49.62
C ASP A 931 17.65 -20.97 -48.94
N TRP A 932 18.31 -20.69 -47.82
CA TRP A 932 18.07 -19.53 -46.98
C TRP A 932 18.90 -18.29 -47.37
N THR A 933 19.79 -18.44 -48.35
CA THR A 933 20.84 -17.46 -48.66
C THR A 933 20.77 -16.89 -50.07
N THR A 934 20.33 -17.68 -51.05
CA THR A 934 20.24 -17.22 -52.44
C THR A 934 19.18 -16.12 -52.53
N PRO A 935 19.50 -14.95 -53.12
CA PRO A 935 18.53 -13.87 -53.29
C PRO A 935 17.29 -14.34 -54.04
N ASN A 936 16.13 -13.74 -53.74
CA ASN A 936 14.90 -14.05 -54.46
C ASN A 936 15.14 -13.86 -55.97
N PRO A 937 15.02 -14.92 -56.80
CA PRO A 937 15.32 -14.80 -58.23
C PRO A 937 14.30 -13.94 -58.98
N GLY A 938 13.14 -13.66 -58.36
CA GLY A 938 12.07 -12.85 -58.93
C GLY A 938 11.40 -13.52 -60.15
N SER A 939 10.10 -13.79 -60.07
CA SER A 939 9.30 -14.16 -61.24
C SER A 939 8.45 -12.99 -61.72
N THR A 940 7.88 -13.10 -62.93
CA THR A 940 6.92 -12.12 -63.49
C THR A 940 5.56 -12.10 -62.77
N ARG A 941 5.41 -12.77 -61.62
CA ARG A 941 4.14 -12.96 -60.92
C ARG A 941 4.14 -12.23 -59.58
N VAL A 942 3.31 -11.20 -59.47
CA VAL A 942 2.96 -10.51 -58.21
C VAL A 942 1.74 -11.21 -57.62
N LEU A 943 1.81 -11.57 -56.33
CA LEU A 943 0.70 -12.22 -55.63
C LEU A 943 -0.08 -11.21 -54.79
N GLU A 944 -1.33 -10.96 -55.18
CA GLU A 944 -2.30 -10.26 -54.32
C GLU A 944 -2.77 -11.19 -53.19
N ALA A 945 -2.88 -10.64 -51.97
CA ALA A 945 -3.28 -11.41 -50.80
C ALA A 945 -4.78 -11.78 -50.87
N VAL A 946 -5.10 -13.00 -51.33
CA VAL A 946 -6.47 -13.53 -51.33
C VAL A 946 -6.58 -14.72 -50.36
N LYS A 947 -7.64 -14.74 -49.55
CA LYS A 947 -7.95 -15.82 -48.61
C LYS A 947 -8.04 -17.17 -49.34
N GLY A 948 -7.18 -18.13 -48.96
CA GLY A 948 -7.30 -19.54 -49.36
C GLY A 948 -6.68 -19.91 -50.71
N ASN A 949 -5.70 -19.17 -51.23
CA ASN A 949 -5.03 -19.52 -52.48
C ASN A 949 -4.06 -20.72 -52.30
N THR A 950 -4.53 -21.94 -52.46
CA THR A 950 -3.70 -23.12 -52.76
C THR A 950 -3.70 -23.36 -54.26
N THR A 951 -2.92 -22.58 -55.02
CA THR A 951 -2.64 -22.94 -56.41
C THR A 951 -1.53 -23.99 -56.43
N SER A 952 -1.93 -25.21 -56.77
CA SER A 952 -1.10 -26.40 -56.98
C SER A 952 0.18 -26.09 -57.79
N GLY A 953 1.37 -26.37 -57.24
CA GLY A 953 2.60 -26.23 -58.02
C GLY A 953 3.95 -26.34 -57.30
N TRP A 954 4.00 -26.76 -56.03
CA TRP A 954 5.30 -26.91 -55.36
C TRP A 954 6.01 -28.15 -55.90
N GLY A 955 7.15 -27.95 -56.56
CA GLY A 955 8.01 -29.06 -56.98
C GLY A 955 8.73 -29.68 -55.79
N SER A 956 9.14 -30.94 -55.91
CA SER A 956 10.05 -31.55 -54.95
C SER A 956 11.43 -30.91 -55.06
N ASN A 957 12.09 -30.73 -53.91
CA ASN A 957 13.42 -30.16 -53.77
C ASN A 957 13.56 -28.65 -54.11
N GLU A 958 12.67 -27.80 -53.59
CA GLU A 958 12.64 -26.37 -53.95
C GLU A 958 12.40 -25.45 -52.75
N THR A 959 12.88 -24.21 -52.86
CA THR A 959 12.61 -23.13 -51.92
C THR A 959 11.88 -21.99 -52.64
N TRP A 960 10.70 -21.64 -52.14
CA TRP A 960 9.90 -20.51 -52.57
C TRP A 960 10.21 -19.32 -51.69
N VAL A 961 10.40 -18.16 -52.32
CA VAL A 961 10.77 -16.92 -51.66
C VAL A 961 9.76 -15.85 -52.06
N TYR A 962 9.19 -15.18 -51.06
CA TYR A 962 8.30 -14.05 -51.24
C TYR A 962 8.94 -12.83 -50.61
N THR A 963 9.15 -11.77 -51.39
CA THR A 963 9.76 -10.51 -50.92
C THR A 963 8.85 -9.32 -51.19
N GLY A 964 8.81 -8.38 -50.26
CA GLY A 964 8.07 -7.13 -50.39
C GLY A 964 8.16 -6.33 -49.09
N GLN A 965 7.12 -5.59 -48.74
CA GLN A 965 6.99 -4.85 -47.50
C GLN A 965 5.64 -5.13 -46.84
N PHE A 966 5.59 -5.06 -45.50
CA PHE A 966 4.35 -5.08 -44.72
C PHE A 966 4.28 -3.86 -43.80
N TYR A 967 3.08 -3.49 -43.38
CA TYR A 967 2.83 -2.34 -42.51
C TYR A 967 2.54 -2.77 -41.07
N ASP A 968 3.17 -2.06 -40.14
CA ASP A 968 2.90 -2.10 -38.70
C ASP A 968 2.89 -0.67 -38.12
N ALA A 969 1.82 -0.32 -37.42
CA ALA A 969 1.55 1.05 -36.97
C ALA A 969 2.08 1.35 -35.57
N ASP A 970 2.38 0.32 -34.77
CA ASP A 970 2.81 0.46 -33.38
C ASP A 970 4.22 -0.08 -33.10
N GLY A 971 4.81 -0.81 -34.07
CA GLY A 971 6.17 -1.32 -34.03
C GLY A 971 6.34 -2.62 -33.24
N PHE A 972 5.22 -3.27 -32.86
CA PHE A 972 5.22 -4.53 -32.13
C PHE A 972 4.54 -5.64 -32.96
N VAL A 973 5.31 -6.69 -33.28
CA VAL A 973 4.82 -7.83 -34.07
C VAL A 973 5.10 -9.18 -33.43
N THR A 974 4.25 -10.16 -33.71
CA THR A 974 4.52 -11.58 -33.48
C THR A 974 4.33 -12.32 -34.80
N PHE A 975 5.20 -13.28 -35.14
CA PHE A 975 5.08 -14.12 -36.34
C PHE A 975 4.72 -15.57 -35.98
N GLY A 976 4.02 -16.27 -36.86
CA GLY A 976 3.73 -17.70 -36.70
C GLY A 976 3.69 -18.45 -38.03
N ALA A 977 4.11 -19.72 -38.03
CA ALA A 977 4.10 -20.58 -39.21
C ALA A 977 3.69 -22.03 -38.89
N SER A 978 2.97 -22.66 -39.82
CA SER A 978 2.60 -24.09 -39.79
C SER A 978 2.68 -24.67 -41.20
N ILE A 979 3.78 -25.38 -41.50
CA ILE A 979 4.08 -25.93 -42.83
C ILE A 979 4.69 -27.33 -42.73
N ASP A 980 4.45 -28.18 -43.75
CA ASP A 980 5.21 -29.41 -43.97
C ASP A 980 6.59 -29.08 -44.60
N ASP A 981 7.67 -29.59 -44.01
CA ASP A 981 9.10 -29.28 -44.22
C ASP A 981 9.70 -28.05 -43.50
N SER A 982 9.81 -26.85 -44.10
CA SER A 982 10.62 -25.76 -43.52
C SER A 982 10.15 -24.35 -43.91
N ALA A 983 10.20 -23.41 -42.96
CA ALA A 983 9.88 -21.99 -43.18
C ALA A 983 10.84 -21.06 -42.43
N GLY A 984 10.96 -19.84 -42.95
CA GLY A 984 11.60 -18.74 -42.24
C GLY A 984 11.07 -17.37 -42.69
N VAL A 985 11.14 -16.40 -41.80
CA VAL A 985 10.73 -15.00 -42.01
C VAL A 985 11.88 -14.08 -41.63
N LYS A 986 12.23 -13.17 -42.52
CA LYS A 986 13.05 -12.00 -42.21
C LYS A 986 12.22 -10.73 -42.25
N VAL A 987 12.57 -9.84 -41.33
CA VAL A 987 12.11 -8.46 -41.30
C VAL A 987 13.34 -7.57 -41.31
N ASP A 988 13.40 -6.63 -42.24
CA ASP A 988 14.53 -5.70 -42.40
C ASP A 988 15.89 -6.42 -42.48
N GLY A 989 15.89 -7.59 -43.15
CA GLY A 989 17.07 -8.44 -43.33
C GLY A 989 17.44 -9.32 -42.11
N VAL A 990 16.74 -9.18 -40.98
CA VAL A 990 16.97 -9.94 -39.75
C VAL A 990 15.97 -11.09 -39.64
N TRP A 991 16.45 -12.29 -39.31
CA TRP A 991 15.59 -13.44 -39.04
C TRP A 991 14.77 -13.24 -37.77
N VAL A 992 13.44 -13.17 -37.93
CA VAL A 992 12.48 -13.01 -36.81
C VAL A 992 11.73 -14.30 -36.50
N LEU A 993 11.74 -15.26 -37.43
CA LEU A 993 11.24 -16.63 -37.26
C LEU A 993 12.03 -17.57 -38.18
N GLY A 994 12.70 -18.59 -37.64
CA GLY A 994 13.53 -19.51 -38.44
C GLY A 994 14.78 -18.84 -39.03
N PRO A 995 15.68 -19.57 -39.71
CA PRO A 995 15.38 -20.72 -40.55
C PRO A 995 15.33 -22.02 -39.73
N TYR A 996 14.17 -22.68 -39.69
CA TYR A 996 13.98 -23.96 -39.02
C TYR A 996 13.91 -25.09 -40.06
N THR A 997 14.56 -26.22 -39.77
CA THR A 997 14.60 -27.42 -40.63
C THR A 997 13.91 -28.61 -39.95
N ASN A 998 12.57 -28.57 -39.83
CA ASN A 998 11.71 -29.73 -39.48
C ASN A 998 10.21 -29.33 -39.39
N ASN A 999 9.34 -30.26 -39.80
CA ASN A 999 7.88 -30.16 -39.80
C ASN A 999 7.29 -29.83 -38.40
N SER A 1000 7.14 -28.54 -38.06
CA SER A 1000 6.69 -28.09 -36.75
C SER A 1000 6.05 -26.68 -36.78
N THR A 1001 5.13 -26.45 -35.84
CA THR A 1001 4.45 -25.16 -35.62
C THR A 1001 5.31 -24.23 -34.77
N TRP A 1002 5.54 -22.99 -35.20
CA TRP A 1002 6.38 -22.03 -34.49
C TRP A 1002 5.73 -20.66 -34.38
N THR A 1003 6.00 -19.96 -33.27
CA THR A 1003 5.68 -18.55 -33.07
C THR A 1003 6.90 -17.80 -32.53
N SER A 1004 7.09 -16.54 -32.92
CA SER A 1004 8.05 -15.66 -32.26
C SER A 1004 7.49 -15.16 -30.92
N PRO A 1005 8.32 -14.64 -29.98
CA PRO A 1005 7.83 -13.75 -28.94
C PRO A 1005 7.31 -12.43 -29.56
N LEU A 1006 6.70 -11.57 -28.75
CA LEU A 1006 6.44 -10.18 -29.12
C LEU A 1006 7.77 -9.49 -29.43
N LEU A 1007 7.96 -9.09 -30.68
CA LEU A 1007 9.14 -8.43 -31.18
C LEU A 1007 8.86 -6.93 -31.29
N ASN A 1008 9.69 -6.11 -30.66
CA ASN A 1008 9.74 -4.69 -30.97
C ASN A 1008 10.64 -4.52 -32.20
N ILE A 1009 10.02 -4.29 -33.35
CA ILE A 1009 10.71 -4.03 -34.63
C ILE A 1009 10.77 -2.53 -34.94
N GLY A 1010 10.15 -1.67 -34.11
CA GLY A 1010 10.08 -0.23 -34.31
C GLY A 1010 9.21 0.15 -35.52
N MET A 1011 9.25 1.41 -35.94
CA MET A 1011 8.45 1.93 -37.07
C MET A 1011 9.13 1.71 -38.44
N GLY A 1012 9.99 0.70 -38.55
CA GLY A 1012 10.80 0.41 -39.73
C GLY A 1012 11.99 1.37 -39.93
N PRO A 1013 12.89 1.09 -40.90
CA PRO A 1013 14.09 1.89 -41.15
C PRO A 1013 13.81 3.35 -41.52
N ALA A 1014 12.62 3.63 -42.07
CA ALA A 1014 12.18 4.96 -42.46
C ALA A 1014 11.26 5.65 -41.42
N GLY A 1015 10.91 4.95 -40.32
CA GLY A 1015 10.00 5.47 -39.28
C GLY A 1015 8.55 5.63 -39.75
N ASP A 1016 8.18 5.03 -40.88
CA ASP A 1016 6.87 5.18 -41.53
C ASP A 1016 5.95 3.97 -41.32
N GLY A 1017 6.35 3.02 -40.47
CA GLY A 1017 5.62 1.78 -40.16
C GLY A 1017 5.78 0.69 -41.21
N TRP A 1018 6.55 0.91 -42.28
CA TRP A 1018 6.77 -0.11 -43.30
C TRP A 1018 8.11 -0.81 -43.10
N HIS A 1019 8.07 -2.14 -43.22
CA HIS A 1019 9.23 -3.01 -43.03
C HIS A 1019 9.46 -3.88 -44.25
N ASP A 1020 10.73 -4.12 -44.59
CA ASP A 1020 11.09 -5.09 -45.62
C ASP A 1020 10.79 -6.51 -45.13
N PHE A 1021 10.11 -7.28 -45.96
CA PHE A 1021 9.59 -8.59 -45.66
C PHE A 1021 10.18 -9.62 -46.60
N GLU A 1022 10.75 -10.70 -46.04
CA GLU A 1022 11.07 -11.89 -46.80
C GLU A 1022 10.51 -13.11 -46.07
N VAL A 1023 9.64 -13.88 -46.72
CA VAL A 1023 9.24 -15.20 -46.24
C VAL A 1023 9.71 -16.28 -47.20
N ARG A 1024 10.33 -17.31 -46.64
CA ARG A 1024 10.84 -18.46 -47.36
C ARG A 1024 10.12 -19.71 -46.91
N PHE A 1025 9.76 -20.54 -47.86
CA PHE A 1025 9.23 -21.87 -47.62
C PHE A 1025 9.99 -22.89 -48.46
N SER A 1026 10.44 -23.96 -47.83
CA SER A 1026 11.26 -24.99 -48.46
C SER A 1026 10.55 -26.34 -48.38
N ASN A 1027 10.59 -27.08 -49.49
CA ASN A 1027 10.01 -28.41 -49.65
C ASN A 1027 11.08 -29.41 -50.11
N GLY A 1028 11.27 -30.47 -49.33
CA GLY A 1028 12.20 -31.57 -49.56
C GLY A 1028 11.61 -32.69 -50.43
N THR A 1029 11.81 -33.94 -49.99
CA THR A 1029 11.28 -35.15 -50.65
C THR A 1029 9.93 -35.55 -50.06
N GLY A 1030 8.83 -35.01 -50.60
CA GLY A 1030 7.48 -35.29 -50.14
C GLY A 1030 6.41 -34.49 -50.90
N SER A 1031 5.14 -34.67 -50.50
CA SER A 1031 4.04 -33.81 -50.96
C SER A 1031 4.06 -32.50 -50.17
N ALA A 1032 4.27 -31.36 -50.84
CA ALA A 1032 4.13 -30.06 -50.20
C ALA A 1032 2.66 -29.68 -50.00
N GLY A 1033 2.33 -29.17 -48.81
CA GLY A 1033 1.04 -28.56 -48.53
C GLY A 1033 0.93 -28.00 -47.12
N ALA A 1034 0.00 -27.08 -46.91
CA ALA A 1034 -0.32 -26.64 -45.56
C ALA A 1034 -0.99 -27.77 -44.76
N THR A 1035 -0.62 -27.90 -43.49
CA THR A 1035 -1.19 -28.88 -42.55
C THR A 1035 -2.63 -28.50 -42.15
N ARG A 1036 -3.63 -28.72 -43.02
CA ARG A 1036 -5.10 -28.50 -42.86
C ARG A 1036 -5.61 -27.16 -42.26
N TYR A 1037 -4.75 -26.27 -41.78
CA TYR A 1037 -5.06 -24.98 -41.17
C TYR A 1037 -3.87 -24.02 -41.39
N SER A 1038 -3.92 -23.21 -42.44
CA SER A 1038 -2.85 -22.26 -42.80
C SER A 1038 -3.23 -20.84 -42.37
N GLY A 1039 -2.35 -20.14 -41.64
CA GLY A 1039 -2.52 -18.73 -41.34
C GLY A 1039 -1.24 -18.06 -40.83
N PHE A 1040 -1.07 -16.78 -41.18
CA PHE A 1040 -0.08 -15.83 -40.68
C PHE A 1040 -0.85 -14.76 -39.89
N GLY A 1041 -0.36 -14.31 -38.72
CA GLY A 1041 -1.09 -13.35 -37.87
C GLY A 1041 -0.16 -12.52 -36.97
N PHE A 1042 -0.62 -11.33 -36.57
CA PHE A 1042 0.09 -10.31 -35.79
C PHE A 1042 -0.48 -10.26 -34.35
N GLY A 1043 0.34 -10.02 -33.33
CA GLY A 1043 -0.08 -10.00 -31.91
C GLY A 1043 0.14 -8.64 -31.25
N VAL A 1044 -0.72 -8.26 -30.30
CA VAL A 1044 -0.65 -6.99 -29.53
C VAL A 1044 0.16 -7.11 -28.23
N ALA A 1045 0.68 -5.98 -27.75
CA ALA A 1045 1.43 -5.89 -26.50
C ALA A 1045 0.61 -6.32 -25.26
N GLY A 1046 1.19 -7.21 -24.44
CA GLY A 1046 0.62 -7.64 -23.14
C GLY A 1046 0.17 -9.10 -23.04
N VAL A 1047 0.39 -9.94 -24.05
CA VAL A 1047 0.00 -11.37 -24.03
C VAL A 1047 1.21 -12.26 -23.71
N THR A 1048 1.17 -12.96 -22.58
CA THR A 1048 2.16 -13.99 -22.20
C THR A 1048 1.99 -15.27 -23.02
N ASP A 1049 3.08 -15.67 -23.71
CA ASP A 1049 3.54 -17.02 -24.12
C ASP A 1049 2.50 -18.17 -24.26
N MET A 1050 2.49 -18.79 -25.45
CA MET A 1050 1.91 -20.13 -25.67
C MET A 1050 2.84 -21.25 -25.17
N SER A 1051 2.95 -21.45 -23.85
CA SER A 1051 3.57 -22.67 -23.29
C SER A 1051 2.56 -23.76 -22.90
N GLY A 1052 1.29 -23.69 -23.34
CA GLY A 1052 0.30 -24.67 -22.86
C GLY A 1052 -1.00 -24.90 -23.62
N ARG A 1053 -1.16 -24.51 -24.89
CA ARG A 1053 -2.41 -24.82 -25.63
C ARG A 1053 -2.14 -25.38 -27.03
N THR A 1054 -2.35 -26.68 -27.17
CA THR A 1054 -2.32 -27.41 -28.44
C THR A 1054 -3.35 -26.82 -29.40
N TRP A 1055 -2.92 -26.39 -30.58
CA TRP A 1055 -3.82 -26.21 -31.72
C TRP A 1055 -4.50 -27.54 -32.03
N GLY A 1056 -5.79 -27.67 -31.71
CA GLY A 1056 -6.53 -28.90 -32.00
C GLY A 1056 -7.74 -29.15 -31.10
N THR A 1057 -8.83 -28.42 -31.32
CA THR A 1057 -10.17 -28.99 -31.16
C THR A 1057 -11.03 -28.60 -32.36
N PRO A 1058 -11.66 -29.56 -33.07
CA PRO A 1058 -12.51 -29.27 -34.23
C PRO A 1058 -13.69 -28.37 -33.85
N GLY A 1059 -13.77 -27.16 -34.42
CA GLY A 1059 -14.94 -26.26 -34.28
C GLY A 1059 -14.67 -24.78 -34.00
N ALA A 1060 -13.42 -24.35 -33.77
CA ALA A 1060 -13.13 -22.94 -33.52
C ALA A 1060 -13.15 -22.09 -34.82
N THR A 1061 -14.07 -21.13 -34.90
CA THR A 1061 -14.19 -20.13 -35.98
C THR A 1061 -13.51 -18.80 -35.64
N THR A 1062 -12.78 -18.73 -34.53
CA THR A 1062 -12.25 -17.48 -33.95
C THR A 1062 -10.77 -17.59 -33.61
N PHE A 1063 -10.02 -16.51 -33.93
CA PHE A 1063 -8.62 -16.32 -33.51
C PHE A 1063 -8.53 -16.33 -31.97
N PRO A 1064 -7.39 -16.74 -31.37
CA PRO A 1064 -7.18 -16.57 -29.93
C PRO A 1064 -7.35 -15.10 -29.52
N THR A 1065 -8.01 -14.84 -28.40
CA THR A 1065 -8.11 -13.50 -27.80
C THR A 1065 -6.69 -12.95 -27.57
N GLY A 1066 -6.34 -11.85 -28.23
CA GLY A 1066 -5.01 -11.23 -28.17
C GLY A 1066 -4.23 -11.17 -29.50
N PHE A 1067 -4.77 -11.75 -30.57
CA PHE A 1067 -4.28 -11.52 -31.94
C PHE A 1067 -5.27 -10.63 -32.68
N GLU A 1068 -4.83 -9.42 -33.08
CA GLU A 1068 -5.62 -8.56 -33.95
C GLU A 1068 -5.36 -8.90 -35.41
N LYS A 1069 -6.39 -8.72 -36.26
CA LYS A 1069 -6.18 -8.84 -37.70
C LYS A 1069 -5.29 -7.67 -38.13
N PRO A 1070 -4.33 -7.89 -39.04
CA PRO A 1070 -3.58 -6.80 -39.62
C PRO A 1070 -4.54 -5.74 -40.17
N VAL A 1071 -4.39 -4.50 -39.72
CA VAL A 1071 -5.20 -3.37 -40.18
C VAL A 1071 -4.54 -2.81 -41.43
N ASP A 1072 -5.22 -2.98 -42.56
CA ASP A 1072 -4.87 -2.28 -43.79
C ASP A 1072 -4.88 -0.77 -43.51
N PRO A 1073 -3.81 -0.02 -43.85
CA PRO A 1073 -3.72 1.43 -43.62
C PRO A 1073 -4.69 2.26 -44.48
N GLY A 1074 -5.73 1.64 -45.07
CA GLY A 1074 -6.73 2.29 -45.92
C GLY A 1074 -6.32 2.34 -47.39
N THR A 1075 -5.27 1.62 -47.78
CA THR A 1075 -4.70 1.61 -49.14
C THR A 1075 -5.17 0.42 -49.97
N GLY A 1076 -5.84 -0.55 -49.35
CA GLY A 1076 -6.30 -1.78 -50.00
C GLY A 1076 -5.25 -2.89 -50.04
N VAL A 1077 -4.07 -2.67 -49.45
CA VAL A 1077 -2.90 -3.55 -49.55
C VAL A 1077 -2.12 -3.61 -48.23
N LEU A 1078 -2.25 -4.73 -47.51
CA LEU A 1078 -1.45 -5.05 -46.32
C LEU A 1078 0.02 -5.35 -46.66
N PHE A 1079 0.25 -5.94 -47.82
CA PHE A 1079 1.57 -6.22 -48.37
C PHE A 1079 1.75 -5.43 -49.65
N ARG A 1080 2.95 -4.88 -49.84
CA ARG A 1080 3.26 -4.09 -51.03
C ARG A 1080 4.65 -4.39 -51.56
N ILE A 1081 4.87 -4.16 -52.83
CA ILE A 1081 6.20 -4.17 -53.46
C ILE A 1081 6.47 -2.79 -54.04
N PRO A 1082 7.72 -2.29 -54.01
CA PRO A 1082 8.06 -1.06 -54.71
C PRO A 1082 7.72 -1.20 -56.21
N ASP A 1083 6.83 -0.34 -56.69
CA ASP A 1083 6.52 -0.13 -58.10
C ASP A 1083 7.46 0.93 -58.65
N TYR A 1084 8.32 0.51 -59.57
CA TYR A 1084 9.35 1.33 -60.20
C TYR A 1084 8.85 2.04 -61.46
N SER A 1085 7.56 1.93 -61.80
CA SER A 1085 7.00 2.39 -63.08
C SER A 1085 6.01 3.57 -63.00
N SER A 1086 5.60 4.00 -61.81
CA SER A 1086 4.58 5.04 -61.63
C SER A 1086 5.14 6.44 -61.36
N PHE A 1087 4.58 7.43 -62.08
CA PHE A 1087 4.73 8.86 -61.76
C PHE A 1087 4.06 9.16 -60.41
N GLN A 1088 4.74 9.83 -59.48
CA GLN A 1088 4.10 10.36 -58.27
C GLN A 1088 3.97 11.90 -58.35
N SER A 1089 2.74 12.39 -58.28
CA SER A 1089 2.44 13.81 -58.10
C SER A 1089 2.38 14.14 -56.61
N PHE A 1090 3.42 14.78 -56.07
CA PHE A 1090 3.42 15.26 -54.67
C PHE A 1090 2.55 16.50 -54.46
N ALA A 1091 2.25 17.20 -55.55
CA ALA A 1091 1.51 18.46 -55.58
C ALA A 1091 0.35 18.31 -56.57
N GLY A 1092 -0.85 18.71 -56.19
CA GLY A 1092 -2.05 18.72 -57.04
C GLY A 1092 -1.98 19.78 -58.14
N ASP A 1093 -0.85 19.85 -58.87
CA ASP A 1093 -0.47 20.93 -59.79
C ASP A 1093 -0.50 22.33 -59.14
N ASN A 1094 -0.11 22.42 -57.87
CA ASN A 1094 0.02 23.69 -57.15
C ASN A 1094 0.88 24.69 -57.93
N LYS A 1095 0.57 25.98 -57.83
CA LYS A 1095 1.48 27.03 -58.31
C LYS A 1095 2.58 27.27 -57.28
N VAL A 1096 3.84 27.07 -57.63
CA VAL A 1096 4.99 27.37 -56.77
C VAL A 1096 5.51 28.77 -57.08
N VAL A 1097 5.51 29.65 -56.09
CA VAL A 1097 6.02 31.03 -56.19
C VAL A 1097 7.32 31.14 -55.40
N VAL A 1098 8.39 31.61 -56.05
CA VAL A 1098 9.71 31.80 -55.40
C VAL A 1098 10.02 33.29 -55.28
N GLU A 1099 9.95 33.81 -54.06
CA GLU A 1099 10.20 35.22 -53.74
C GLU A 1099 11.59 35.46 -53.13
N GLY A 1100 12.26 34.41 -52.64
CA GLY A 1100 13.61 34.49 -52.07
C GLY A 1100 14.43 33.21 -52.30
N ASN A 1101 15.70 33.21 -51.87
CA ASN A 1101 16.58 32.04 -52.02
C ASN A 1101 15.96 30.83 -51.29
N ALA A 1102 15.64 29.76 -52.01
CA ALA A 1102 14.91 28.63 -51.45
C ALA A 1102 15.50 27.29 -51.93
N THR A 1103 15.23 26.24 -51.16
CA THR A 1103 15.62 24.86 -51.49
C THR A 1103 14.39 23.98 -51.63
N ILE A 1104 14.29 23.24 -52.74
CA ILE A 1104 13.39 22.09 -52.86
C ILE A 1104 14.27 20.85 -52.78
N ASP A 1105 14.07 20.06 -51.74
CA ASP A 1105 14.84 18.84 -51.51
C ASP A 1105 14.02 17.63 -51.93
N ILE A 1106 14.47 16.98 -53.00
CA ILE A 1106 13.85 15.77 -53.57
C ILE A 1106 14.79 14.57 -53.40
N THR A 1107 15.75 14.65 -52.47
CA THR A 1107 16.72 13.58 -52.25
C THR A 1107 15.98 12.26 -52.01
N PRO A 1108 16.17 11.23 -52.87
CA PRO A 1108 15.47 9.97 -52.73
C PRO A 1108 15.97 9.21 -51.49
N ALA A 1109 15.08 8.46 -50.85
CA ALA A 1109 15.42 7.65 -49.67
C ALA A 1109 16.46 6.54 -49.95
N LEU A 1110 16.70 6.19 -51.22
CA LEU A 1110 17.66 5.17 -51.65
C LEU A 1110 18.55 5.70 -52.79
N SER A 1111 19.87 5.44 -52.67
CA SER A 1111 20.87 5.83 -53.66
C SER A 1111 20.70 5.07 -54.98
N GLY A 1112 20.82 5.77 -56.11
CA GLY A 1112 20.83 5.16 -57.45
C GLY A 1112 19.46 5.02 -58.14
N ILE A 1113 18.39 5.56 -57.57
CA ILE A 1113 17.04 5.52 -58.15
C ILE A 1113 16.64 6.89 -58.70
N GLN A 1114 16.12 6.91 -59.93
CA GLN A 1114 15.64 8.13 -60.59
C GLN A 1114 14.20 8.43 -60.13
N GLN A 1115 14.03 9.53 -59.37
CA GLN A 1115 12.73 10.05 -58.99
C GLN A 1115 12.32 11.21 -59.92
N THR A 1116 11.04 11.32 -60.24
CA THR A 1116 10.47 12.48 -60.93
C THR A 1116 9.37 13.09 -60.07
N VAL A 1117 9.49 14.37 -59.73
CA VAL A 1117 8.50 15.14 -58.94
C VAL A 1117 7.81 16.16 -59.86
N ARG A 1118 6.48 16.26 -59.77
CA ARG A 1118 5.67 17.25 -60.48
C ARG A 1118 5.08 18.26 -59.48
N LEU A 1119 5.34 19.55 -59.71
CA LEU A 1119 5.00 20.68 -58.82
C LEU A 1119 4.14 21.77 -59.49
N GLY A 1120 3.42 21.47 -60.58
CA GLY A 1120 2.56 22.44 -61.26
C GLY A 1120 3.31 23.62 -61.94
N GLU A 1121 2.74 24.81 -61.86
CA GLU A 1121 3.29 26.06 -62.44
C GLU A 1121 4.37 26.65 -61.54
N LEU A 1122 5.53 27.00 -62.09
CA LEU A 1122 6.61 27.70 -61.36
C LEU A 1122 6.64 29.19 -61.74
N GLU A 1123 6.44 30.07 -60.77
CA GLU A 1123 6.65 31.51 -60.87
C GLU A 1123 7.91 31.91 -60.12
N MET A 1124 8.88 32.49 -60.84
CA MET A 1124 10.10 33.04 -60.25
C MET A 1124 10.10 34.57 -60.33
N HIS A 1125 10.28 35.23 -59.19
CA HIS A 1125 10.49 36.68 -59.15
C HIS A 1125 11.97 37.02 -59.45
N PRO A 1126 12.30 38.29 -59.80
CA PRO A 1126 13.68 38.66 -60.14
C PRO A 1126 14.61 38.65 -58.93
N GLY A 1127 15.74 37.92 -59.00
CA GLY A 1127 16.81 37.92 -57.99
C GLY A 1127 17.04 36.61 -57.20
N PRO A 1128 15.98 35.91 -56.73
CA PRO A 1128 16.08 34.63 -56.01
C PRO A 1128 16.80 33.49 -56.73
N VAL A 1129 17.48 32.64 -55.95
CA VAL A 1129 18.03 31.35 -56.38
C VAL A 1129 17.17 30.21 -55.83
N LEU A 1130 16.60 29.41 -56.72
CA LEU A 1130 15.98 28.13 -56.36
C LEU A 1130 17.01 27.01 -56.49
N THR A 1131 17.35 26.35 -55.39
CA THR A 1131 18.21 25.17 -55.36
C THR A 1131 17.35 23.91 -55.31
N VAL A 1132 17.62 22.93 -56.18
CA VAL A 1132 16.98 21.62 -56.11
C VAL A 1132 18.06 20.60 -55.76
N THR A 1133 17.88 19.89 -54.63
CA THR A 1133 18.85 18.88 -54.13
C THR A 1133 18.34 17.47 -54.33
#